data_AF-L8LTC6-F1
#
_entry.id   AF-L8LTC6-F1
#
_cell.length_a   1.000
_cell.length_b   1.000
_cell.length_c   1.000
_cell.angle_alpha   90.00
_cell.angle_beta   90.00
_cell.angle_gamma   90.00
#
_symmetry.space_group_name_H-M   'P 1'
#
loop_
_entity.id
_entity.type
_entity.pdbx_description
1 polymer ?
#
loop_
_entity_poly.entity_id
_entity_poly.type
_entity_poly.pdbx_seq_one_letter_code
_entity_poly.pdbx_strand_id
1 'polypeptide(L)'
;MRANSEEIISRFVDIILAQTETWTDLNPNDLDILTDKVSELADSILDSGLDSNSLNTDEIIRTLYAYSVSISVVGTPGSDTFQTGARGLNFILAREGDDVLLAVDDSQDFPGQREFDFLDGGSGRDRFILGDRRTAFYNSGDAASAGSRDYGLILGFRTQDDVIQLHGSAANYILQVAGTNTNIFLLGQNGAANELIGTVSGVTGLSLTAPYFKYVSGSAPAPVVGLINQYGNRGQNIPWNIAIANDNSGDVYATGTTAGSLGGPSAGSLDGYLLQFNQIGVRGWSKQIGATDIDNIYGVNTNTNGDVYFVGRTKSNLSAPNAGIGNDIVFGKYDSNGNEQWIQVFGSFGVDNSFVSPGIDAAGNVYLGGYTDGSLFGPNAGATFPPSLDPWVAKFDPNGNQLWARQFGSPTGDELFGMHVDPQGNVLVTGWTFGGLAGPNNVNVNGEATYDIWFQKIDTNGNTLWSRQFGTNVDDWAWDIESNAAGEIYLTGWTLGNLGGTNAGSYDYYIAKYSSSGDRLWVRQYGTTGDDAATRMALDDSGNVYLTGYSNAPASGQVFGTSGGYDAWVAKFDSEGNSIWQKTIGTVELDQAFGIAVQGDEVYVSGLTEGSLGGVNQGSYDGWIARLTTTTGDILSFNGLG
;
A
#
# COMPACT_ATOMS: atom_id res chain seq x y z
N MET A 1 10.94 -6.96 41.80
CA MET A 1 9.74 -6.56 41.05
C MET A 1 9.95 -5.23 40.34
N ARG A 2 10.17 -4.08 41.01
CA ARG A 2 10.44 -2.79 40.31
C ARG A 2 11.76 -2.69 39.53
N ALA A 3 12.83 -3.36 39.97
CA ALA A 3 14.10 -3.37 39.23
C ALA A 3 14.03 -4.18 37.91
N ASN A 4 12.98 -5.00 37.73
CA ASN A 4 12.82 -5.83 36.55
C ASN A 4 11.95 -5.13 35.49
N SER A 5 11.03 -4.23 35.88
CA SER A 5 10.19 -3.48 34.94
C SER A 5 10.99 -2.45 34.15
N GLU A 6 11.95 -1.74 34.78
CA GLU A 6 12.79 -0.75 34.10
C GLU A 6 13.71 -1.38 33.02
N GLU A 7 14.28 -2.56 33.27
CA GLU A 7 15.11 -3.28 32.29
C GLU A 7 14.27 -3.86 31.14
N ILE A 8 13.03 -4.25 31.41
CA ILE A 8 12.06 -4.74 30.41
C ILE A 8 11.59 -3.60 29.52
N ILE A 9 11.18 -2.49 30.12
CA ILE A 9 10.80 -1.25 29.44
C ILE A 9 11.96 -0.79 28.56
N SER A 10 13.19 -0.76 29.09
CA SER A 10 14.37 -0.42 28.32
C SER A 10 14.54 -1.32 27.11
N ARG A 11 14.43 -2.66 27.24
CA ARG A 11 14.54 -3.58 26.09
C ARG A 11 13.39 -3.45 25.09
N PHE A 12 12.20 -3.09 25.55
CA PHE A 12 11.00 -2.93 24.72
C PHE A 12 11.07 -1.64 23.91
N VAL A 13 11.51 -0.57 24.58
CA VAL A 13 11.90 0.70 23.96
C VAL A 13 13.07 0.44 23.02
N ASP A 14 14.11 -0.30 23.40
CA ASP A 14 15.24 -0.63 22.52
C ASP A 14 14.81 -1.44 21.28
N ILE A 15 13.77 -2.28 21.33
CA ILE A 15 13.25 -3.01 20.16
C ILE A 15 12.47 -2.07 19.23
N ILE A 16 11.61 -1.21 19.80
CA ILE A 16 10.92 -0.16 19.04
C ILE A 16 11.98 0.80 18.46
N LEU A 17 13.00 1.16 19.23
CA LEU A 17 14.16 1.99 18.86
C LEU A 17 15.06 1.32 17.82
N ALA A 18 15.26 0.00 17.87
CA ALA A 18 16.03 -0.76 16.89
C ALA A 18 15.30 -0.91 15.55
N GLN A 19 13.97 -1.04 15.57
CA GLN A 19 13.13 -0.91 14.36
C GLN A 19 13.08 0.52 13.82
N THR A 20 13.61 1.47 14.59
CA THR A 20 13.57 2.89 14.30
C THR A 20 14.96 3.53 14.35
N GLU A 21 16.03 2.77 14.12
CA GLU A 21 17.42 3.25 14.07
C GLU A 21 17.70 4.31 12.97
N THR A 22 16.67 4.70 12.19
CA THR A 22 16.64 5.87 11.31
C THR A 22 16.13 7.16 12.00
N TRP A 23 15.84 7.15 13.30
CA TRP A 23 15.37 8.30 14.08
C TRP A 23 16.47 9.34 14.32
N THR A 24 16.89 10.03 13.27
CA THR A 24 17.73 11.23 13.41
C THR A 24 16.93 12.47 13.84
N ASP A 25 15.59 12.41 13.75
CA ASP A 25 14.75 13.62 13.81
C ASP A 25 13.69 13.65 14.91
N LEU A 26 13.56 12.60 15.74
CA LEU A 26 12.63 12.63 16.86
C LEU A 26 13.20 13.42 18.03
N ASN A 27 12.46 14.46 18.41
CA ASN A 27 12.90 15.35 19.45
C ASN A 27 12.91 14.59 20.80
N PRO A 28 13.77 14.96 21.77
CA PRO A 28 13.87 14.25 23.04
C PRO A 28 12.57 14.14 23.84
N ASN A 29 11.62 15.07 23.67
CA ASN A 29 10.33 15.00 24.35
C ASN A 29 9.41 13.95 23.74
N ASP A 30 9.48 13.73 22.42
CA ASP A 30 8.69 12.71 21.73
C ASP A 30 9.17 11.32 22.14
N LEU A 31 10.50 11.16 22.28
CA LEU A 31 11.13 9.96 22.79
C LEU A 31 10.72 9.67 24.25
N ASP A 32 10.64 10.70 25.10
CA ASP A 32 10.16 10.55 26.48
C ASP A 32 8.68 10.15 26.52
N ILE A 33 7.82 10.75 25.69
CA ILE A 33 6.38 10.39 25.62
C ILE A 33 6.20 8.96 25.12
N LEU A 34 6.93 8.57 24.08
CA LEU A 34 6.94 7.20 23.57
C LEU A 34 7.39 6.24 24.67
N THR A 35 8.51 6.54 25.31
CA THR A 35 9.08 5.71 26.39
C THR A 35 8.08 5.56 27.53
N ASP A 36 7.43 6.63 27.97
CA ASP A 36 6.40 6.59 29.01
C ASP A 36 5.18 5.75 28.60
N LYS A 37 4.71 5.88 27.35
CA LYS A 37 3.53 5.15 26.87
C LYS A 37 3.80 3.68 26.60
N VAL A 38 4.97 3.38 26.05
CA VAL A 38 5.50 2.02 25.94
C VAL A 38 5.67 1.41 27.33
N SER A 39 6.09 2.21 28.32
CA SER A 39 6.18 1.79 29.73
C SER A 39 4.82 1.45 30.33
N GLU A 40 3.81 2.32 30.14
CA GLU A 40 2.44 2.06 30.59
C GLU A 40 1.85 0.79 29.97
N LEU A 41 2.10 0.56 28.68
CA LEU A 41 1.72 -0.66 27.99
C LEU A 41 2.44 -1.89 28.55
N ALA A 42 3.75 -1.79 28.73
CA ALA A 42 4.57 -2.86 29.30
C ALA A 42 4.12 -3.21 30.72
N ASP A 43 3.80 -2.22 31.55
CA ASP A 43 3.25 -2.43 32.90
C ASP A 43 1.87 -3.12 32.84
N SER A 44 1.00 -2.74 31.90
CA SER A 44 -0.29 -3.41 31.67
C SER A 44 -0.14 -4.86 31.20
N ILE A 45 0.90 -5.16 30.43
CA ILE A 45 1.25 -6.51 30.00
C ILE A 45 1.78 -7.31 31.18
N LEU A 46 2.65 -6.74 32.01
CA LEU A 46 3.25 -7.42 33.18
C LEU A 46 2.21 -7.73 34.28
N ASP A 47 1.23 -6.85 34.49
CA ASP A 47 0.13 -7.07 35.45
C ASP A 47 -0.79 -8.24 35.05
N SER A 48 -0.70 -8.75 33.81
CA SER A 48 -1.42 -9.94 33.36
C SER A 48 -0.80 -11.28 33.81
N GLY A 49 0.36 -11.25 34.48
CA GLY A 49 0.94 -12.42 35.17
C GLY A 49 2.03 -13.18 34.39
N LEU A 50 2.67 -12.57 33.41
CA LEU A 50 3.79 -13.17 32.66
C LEU A 50 5.12 -13.02 33.42
N ASP A 51 5.83 -14.12 33.67
CA ASP A 51 7.19 -14.14 34.24
C ASP A 51 8.23 -14.11 33.10
N SER A 52 8.98 -13.01 33.01
CA SER A 52 9.76 -12.62 31.83
C SER A 52 11.25 -12.96 31.89
N ASN A 53 11.75 -13.57 32.97
CA ASN A 53 13.16 -13.99 33.05
C ASN A 53 13.52 -15.14 32.09
N SER A 54 12.54 -15.69 31.38
CA SER A 54 12.71 -16.73 30.37
C SER A 54 12.49 -16.27 28.93
N LEU A 55 12.09 -15.00 28.71
CA LEU A 55 11.63 -14.54 27.39
C LEU A 55 12.77 -13.87 26.60
N ASN A 56 13.01 -14.37 25.38
CA ASN A 56 13.94 -13.76 24.43
C ASN A 56 13.27 -12.59 23.65
N THR A 57 14.03 -11.89 22.81
CA THR A 57 13.54 -10.75 21.99
C THR A 57 12.31 -11.13 21.16
N ASP A 58 12.29 -12.32 20.55
CA ASP A 58 11.16 -12.80 19.76
C ASP A 58 9.92 -13.04 20.62
N GLU A 59 10.07 -13.49 21.87
CA GLU A 59 8.96 -13.73 22.80
C GLU A 59 8.34 -12.44 23.38
N ILE A 60 9.13 -11.36 23.43
CA ILE A 60 8.63 -10.02 23.79
C ILE A 60 7.80 -9.45 22.62
N ILE A 61 8.30 -9.57 21.39
CA ILE A 61 7.57 -9.16 20.18
C ILE A 61 6.25 -9.96 20.02
N ARG A 62 6.26 -11.27 20.34
CA ARG A 62 5.02 -12.10 20.41
C ARG A 62 3.99 -11.53 21.37
N THR A 63 4.43 -11.01 22.50
CA THR A 63 3.53 -10.43 23.51
C THR A 63 3.00 -9.08 23.03
N LEU A 64 3.77 -8.28 22.30
CA LEU A 64 3.32 -7.02 21.69
C LEU A 64 2.15 -7.20 20.71
N TYR A 65 2.32 -8.08 19.74
CA TYR A 65 1.27 -8.34 18.74
C TYR A 65 0.02 -8.98 19.35
N ALA A 66 0.18 -9.84 20.37
CA ALA A 66 -0.95 -10.43 21.09
C ALA A 66 -1.79 -9.41 21.89
N TYR A 67 -1.24 -8.22 22.19
CA TYR A 67 -1.93 -7.14 22.90
C TYR A 67 -2.42 -6.04 21.94
N SER A 68 -2.64 -6.39 20.67
CA SER A 68 -3.21 -5.48 19.65
C SER A 68 -2.31 -4.27 19.35
N VAL A 69 -0.99 -4.45 19.38
CA VAL A 69 -0.05 -3.44 18.89
C VAL A 69 0.25 -3.73 17.42
N SER A 70 -0.06 -2.78 16.55
CA SER A 70 0.28 -2.82 15.13
C SER A 70 1.40 -1.83 14.86
N ILE A 71 2.51 -2.30 14.31
CA ILE A 71 3.59 -1.43 13.84
C ILE A 71 3.59 -1.50 12.32
N SER A 72 3.30 -0.37 11.69
CA SER A 72 3.43 -0.14 10.25
C SER A 72 4.63 0.79 10.05
N VAL A 73 5.80 0.18 9.91
CA VAL A 73 7.01 0.88 9.48
C VAL A 73 7.10 0.77 7.97
N VAL A 74 7.36 1.91 7.33
CA VAL A 74 7.57 1.97 5.88
C VAL A 74 8.95 1.49 5.52
N GLY A 75 9.03 0.59 4.54
CA GLY A 75 10.25 0.15 3.87
C GLY A 75 10.61 0.96 2.62
N THR A 76 9.77 1.92 2.21
CA THR A 76 9.79 2.56 0.89
C THR A 76 9.86 4.11 0.98
N PRO A 77 10.92 4.81 0.54
CA PRO A 77 10.82 6.23 0.21
C PRO A 77 9.73 6.47 -0.86
N GLY A 78 9.05 7.61 -0.82
CA GLY A 78 7.94 7.98 -1.70
C GLY A 78 6.66 8.29 -0.93
N SER A 79 5.72 8.96 -1.59
CA SER A 79 4.46 9.38 -0.97
C SER A 79 3.47 8.22 -0.90
N ASP A 80 3.12 7.84 0.32
CA ASP A 80 2.36 6.64 0.64
C ASP A 80 1.02 6.97 1.31
N THR A 81 0.16 5.97 1.40
CA THR A 81 -1.09 6.04 2.15
C THR A 81 -1.13 4.92 3.18
N PHE A 82 -1.01 5.29 4.45
CA PHE A 82 -1.00 4.37 5.59
C PHE A 82 -2.37 4.14 6.16
N GLN A 83 -2.73 2.86 6.19
CA GLN A 83 -4.00 2.38 6.70
C GLN A 83 -3.74 1.09 7.46
N THR A 84 -3.78 1.15 8.79
CA THR A 84 -3.63 -0.08 9.59
C THR A 84 -4.92 -0.85 9.62
N GLY A 85 -6.06 -0.15 9.65
CA GLY A 85 -7.40 -0.71 9.89
C GLY A 85 -7.50 -1.52 11.18
N ALA A 86 -6.44 -1.55 12.00
CA ALA A 86 -6.27 -2.47 13.10
C ALA A 86 -6.77 -1.84 14.39
N ARG A 87 -7.46 -2.65 15.19
CA ARG A 87 -7.84 -2.24 16.55
C ARG A 87 -6.62 -2.25 17.47
N GLY A 88 -6.56 -1.30 18.39
CA GLY A 88 -5.53 -1.24 19.43
C GLY A 88 -4.53 -0.10 19.23
N LEU A 89 -3.27 -0.34 19.61
CA LEU A 89 -2.20 0.68 19.56
C LEU A 89 -1.49 0.59 18.21
N ASN A 90 -1.63 1.61 17.38
CA ASN A 90 -0.98 1.65 16.07
C ASN A 90 0.23 2.58 16.07
N PHE A 91 1.32 2.15 15.43
CA PHE A 91 2.47 2.98 15.08
C PHE A 91 2.54 3.10 13.56
N ILE A 92 2.31 4.28 13.03
CA ILE A 92 2.51 4.61 11.62
C ILE A 92 3.74 5.52 11.55
N LEU A 93 4.77 5.03 10.86
CA LEU A 93 6.04 5.73 10.71
C LEU A 93 6.36 5.88 9.22
N ALA A 94 6.02 7.04 8.67
CA ALA A 94 6.28 7.38 7.28
C ALA A 94 7.70 7.97 7.09
N ARG A 95 8.20 7.98 5.84
CA ARG A 95 9.59 8.35 5.49
C ARG A 95 9.61 9.66 4.70
N GLU A 96 10.35 9.73 3.58
CA GLU A 96 10.29 10.87 2.67
C GLU A 96 9.10 10.68 1.71
N GLY A 97 8.22 11.66 1.57
CA GLY A 97 7.02 11.58 0.74
C GLY A 97 5.88 12.47 1.27
N ASP A 98 4.90 12.80 0.43
CA ASP A 98 3.66 13.44 0.88
C ASP A 98 2.68 12.37 1.40
N ASP A 99 2.77 12.02 2.68
CA ASP A 99 2.10 10.83 3.21
C ASP A 99 0.67 11.08 3.71
N VAL A 100 -0.19 10.06 3.65
CA VAL A 100 -1.55 10.10 4.22
C VAL A 100 -1.69 9.06 5.33
N LEU A 101 -1.96 9.50 6.56
CA LEU A 101 -1.92 8.65 7.75
C LEU A 101 -3.30 8.49 8.39
N LEU A 102 -3.80 7.24 8.41
CA LEU A 102 -5.05 6.83 9.05
C LEU A 102 -4.85 5.56 9.90
N ALA A 103 -4.86 5.71 11.23
CA ALA A 103 -4.56 4.63 12.17
C ALA A 103 -5.79 3.89 12.73
N VAL A 104 -7.01 4.32 12.44
CA VAL A 104 -8.22 3.71 13.01
C VAL A 104 -8.97 2.84 12.00
N ASP A 105 -9.75 1.88 12.52
CA ASP A 105 -10.80 1.20 11.77
C ASP A 105 -12.01 2.14 11.58
N ASP A 106 -12.10 2.76 10.41
CA ASP A 106 -13.12 3.75 10.04
C ASP A 106 -14.48 3.15 9.64
N SER A 107 -14.62 1.83 9.64
CA SER A 107 -15.89 1.15 9.43
C SER A 107 -16.83 1.26 10.63
N GLN A 108 -16.26 1.56 11.82
CA GLN A 108 -16.97 1.56 13.09
C GLN A 108 -17.88 2.79 13.27
N ASP A 109 -18.82 2.69 14.21
CA ASP A 109 -19.62 3.83 14.65
C ASP A 109 -18.79 4.88 15.41
N PHE A 110 -17.75 4.43 16.12
CA PHE A 110 -16.83 5.27 16.89
C PHE A 110 -15.38 4.83 16.61
N PRO A 111 -14.81 5.19 15.44
CA PRO A 111 -13.42 4.85 15.11
C PRO A 111 -12.45 5.43 16.13
N GLY A 112 -11.42 4.68 16.52
CA GLY A 112 -10.43 5.14 17.51
C GLY A 112 -10.88 5.05 18.97
N GLN A 113 -12.09 4.53 19.26
CA GLN A 113 -12.57 4.46 20.63
C GLN A 113 -11.69 3.53 21.46
N ARG A 114 -11.11 4.05 22.55
CA ARG A 114 -10.11 3.38 23.41
C ARG A 114 -8.82 2.98 22.68
N GLU A 115 -8.46 3.68 21.61
CA GLU A 115 -7.24 3.45 20.84
C GLU A 115 -6.32 4.65 20.96
N PHE A 116 -5.07 4.40 21.30
CA PHE A 116 -4.03 5.42 21.34
C PHE A 116 -3.08 5.11 20.19
N ASP A 117 -2.86 6.05 19.27
CA ASP A 117 -2.06 5.78 18.07
C ASP A 117 -0.94 6.80 17.90
N PHE A 118 0.16 6.37 17.27
CA PHE A 118 1.32 7.18 16.95
C PHE A 118 1.38 7.38 15.44
N LEU A 119 1.45 8.64 15.02
CA LEU A 119 1.47 9.05 13.64
C LEU A 119 2.69 9.94 13.41
N ASP A 120 3.69 9.43 12.71
CA ASP A 120 4.84 10.20 12.24
C ASP A 120 4.82 10.26 10.72
N GLY A 121 4.70 11.47 10.19
CA GLY A 121 4.68 11.72 8.75
C GLY A 121 6.08 11.72 8.12
N GLY A 122 7.16 11.78 8.91
CA GLY A 122 8.49 11.92 8.35
C GLY A 122 8.68 13.27 7.66
N SER A 123 9.11 13.27 6.40
CA SER A 123 9.39 14.48 5.63
C SER A 123 8.60 14.53 4.32
N GLY A 124 8.02 15.68 4.00
CA GLY A 124 7.14 15.90 2.85
C GLY A 124 5.93 16.74 3.24
N ARG A 125 4.78 16.62 2.58
CA ARG A 125 3.53 17.28 2.98
C ARG A 125 2.54 16.24 3.48
N ASP A 126 2.50 16.06 4.79
CA ASP A 126 1.81 14.92 5.37
C ASP A 126 0.38 15.27 5.79
N ARG A 127 -0.54 14.33 5.64
CA ARG A 127 -1.93 14.46 6.06
C ARG A 127 -2.28 13.48 7.16
N PHE A 128 -2.46 14.00 8.37
CA PHE A 128 -2.87 13.24 9.55
C PHE A 128 -4.40 13.24 9.69
N ILE A 129 -5.03 12.08 9.57
CA ILE A 129 -6.51 11.96 9.56
C ILE A 129 -7.02 11.62 10.97
N LEU A 130 -7.68 12.60 11.60
CA LEU A 130 -8.38 12.43 12.89
C LEU A 130 -9.91 12.52 12.77
N GLY A 131 -10.43 12.49 11.54
CA GLY A 131 -11.86 12.46 11.26
C GLY A 131 -12.18 12.47 9.78
N ASP A 132 -13.39 12.01 9.45
CA ASP A 132 -13.94 11.98 8.10
C ASP A 132 -15.19 12.87 7.96
N ARG A 133 -15.86 12.81 6.81
CA ARG A 133 -17.08 13.59 6.55
C ARG A 133 -18.24 13.27 7.50
N ARG A 134 -18.18 12.15 8.23
CA ARG A 134 -19.25 11.58 9.05
C ARG A 134 -19.02 11.77 10.54
N THR A 135 -17.81 11.57 11.02
CA THR A 135 -17.48 11.66 12.45
C THR A 135 -16.03 12.08 12.71
N ALA A 136 -15.81 12.69 13.88
CA ALA A 136 -14.48 12.76 14.46
C ALA A 136 -14.08 11.36 14.97
N PHE A 137 -12.80 11.00 14.80
CA PHE A 137 -12.22 9.78 15.33
C PHE A 137 -11.76 10.00 16.77
N TYR A 138 -11.43 8.90 17.47
CA TYR A 138 -11.07 8.88 18.89
C TYR A 138 -12.15 9.44 19.82
N ASN A 139 -13.38 9.55 19.32
CA ASN A 139 -14.49 10.07 20.11
C ASN A 139 -15.19 8.92 20.84
N SER A 140 -14.92 8.77 22.14
CA SER A 140 -15.54 7.72 22.95
C SER A 140 -17.04 7.93 23.19
N GLY A 141 -17.55 9.15 22.97
CA GLY A 141 -18.90 9.55 23.34
C GLY A 141 -19.11 9.70 24.87
N ASP A 142 -18.09 9.47 25.69
CA ASP A 142 -18.15 9.60 27.15
C ASP A 142 -17.61 10.97 27.61
N ALA A 143 -18.52 11.93 27.79
CA ALA A 143 -18.21 13.27 28.28
C ALA A 143 -17.60 13.34 29.70
N ALA A 144 -17.45 12.21 30.40
CA ALA A 144 -16.80 12.13 31.71
C ALA A 144 -15.31 11.72 31.65
N SER A 145 -14.84 11.23 30.52
CA SER A 145 -13.44 10.90 30.25
C SER A 145 -12.79 12.06 29.50
N ALA A 146 -11.62 12.55 29.92
CA ALA A 146 -10.92 13.64 29.21
C ALA A 146 -10.20 13.15 27.93
N GLY A 147 -10.61 12.02 27.34
CA GLY A 147 -9.98 11.36 26.19
C GLY A 147 -8.55 10.88 26.43
N SER A 148 -8.12 10.66 27.68
CA SER A 148 -6.72 10.26 27.97
C SER A 148 -6.40 8.80 27.60
N ARG A 149 -7.36 8.08 27.02
CA ARG A 149 -7.27 6.66 26.64
C ARG A 149 -7.53 6.46 25.14
N ASP A 150 -7.78 7.53 24.41
CA ASP A 150 -8.12 7.51 23.00
C ASP A 150 -7.75 8.82 22.32
N TYR A 151 -6.65 8.82 21.56
CA TYR A 151 -6.24 9.95 20.73
C TYR A 151 -5.09 9.55 19.79
N GLY A 152 -4.96 10.26 18.66
CA GLY A 152 -3.76 10.21 17.83
C GLY A 152 -2.66 11.15 18.34
N LEU A 153 -1.46 10.64 18.60
CA LEU A 153 -0.26 11.44 18.81
C LEU A 153 0.43 11.69 17.48
N ILE A 154 0.47 12.96 17.06
CA ILE A 154 1.12 13.42 15.85
C ILE A 154 2.52 13.89 16.18
N LEU A 155 3.50 13.32 15.49
CA LEU A 155 4.93 13.62 15.58
C LEU A 155 5.39 14.35 14.31
N GLY A 156 6.51 15.07 14.40
CA GLY A 156 7.15 15.69 13.22
C GLY A 156 6.37 16.82 12.54
N PHE A 157 5.23 17.27 13.07
CA PHE A 157 4.32 18.18 12.37
C PHE A 157 4.93 19.53 11.98
N ARG A 158 4.92 19.84 10.67
CA ARG A 158 5.43 21.07 10.06
C ARG A 158 4.29 21.93 9.55
N THR A 159 3.99 23.01 10.27
CA THR A 159 2.91 23.97 9.94
C THR A 159 2.96 24.61 8.54
N GLN A 160 4.07 24.50 7.80
CA GLN A 160 4.20 25.02 6.45
C GLN A 160 3.76 24.02 5.37
N ASP A 161 3.79 22.73 5.71
CA ASP A 161 3.72 21.63 4.75
C ASP A 161 2.56 20.69 5.09
N ASP A 162 2.41 20.34 6.37
CA ASP A 162 1.52 19.29 6.84
C ASP A 162 0.11 19.78 7.16
N VAL A 163 -0.84 18.85 7.15
CA VAL A 163 -2.26 19.08 7.38
C VAL A 163 -2.83 18.07 8.37
N ILE A 164 -3.66 18.55 9.29
CA ILE A 164 -4.51 17.72 10.15
C ILE A 164 -5.93 17.79 9.61
N GLN A 165 -6.50 16.63 9.26
CA GLN A 165 -7.88 16.52 8.80
C GLN A 165 -8.83 16.24 9.97
N LEU A 166 -9.90 17.03 10.05
CA LEU A 166 -10.91 16.97 11.10
C LEU A 166 -12.34 16.94 10.55
N HIS A 167 -13.26 16.32 11.28
CA HIS A 167 -14.68 16.34 10.97
C HIS A 167 -15.33 17.70 11.29
N GLY A 168 -16.29 18.14 10.47
CA GLY A 168 -17.13 19.30 10.79
C GLY A 168 -16.49 20.63 10.42
N SER A 169 -16.19 21.46 11.41
CA SER A 169 -15.63 22.79 11.25
C SER A 169 -14.75 23.18 12.44
N ALA A 170 -13.97 24.26 12.32
CA ALA A 170 -13.19 24.82 13.42
C ALA A 170 -14.01 25.09 14.70
N ALA A 171 -15.31 25.37 14.57
CA ALA A 171 -16.18 25.63 15.71
C ALA A 171 -16.46 24.39 16.58
N ASN A 172 -16.15 23.20 16.08
CA ASN A 172 -16.34 21.94 16.79
C ASN A 172 -15.19 21.59 17.73
N TYR A 173 -14.11 22.38 17.73
CA TYR A 173 -12.88 22.04 18.44
C TYR A 173 -12.37 23.17 19.33
N ILE A 174 -11.55 22.81 20.29
CA ILE A 174 -10.75 23.74 21.10
C ILE A 174 -9.32 23.22 21.22
N LEU A 175 -8.35 24.12 21.09
CA LEU A 175 -6.94 23.81 21.28
C LEU A 175 -6.51 24.19 22.69
N GLN A 176 -5.73 23.34 23.34
CA GLN A 176 -5.10 23.63 24.63
C GLN A 176 -3.62 23.30 24.58
N VAL A 177 -2.79 24.20 25.10
CA VAL A 177 -1.34 23.98 25.19
C VAL A 177 -1.03 23.18 26.46
N ALA A 178 -0.29 22.09 26.31
CA ALA A 178 0.22 21.26 27.39
C ALA A 178 1.74 21.13 27.25
N GLY A 179 2.50 21.94 27.99
CA GLY A 179 3.96 22.00 27.85
C GLY A 179 4.37 22.54 26.48
N THR A 180 5.08 21.74 25.69
CA THR A 180 5.48 22.03 24.30
C THR A 180 4.46 21.55 23.27
N ASN A 181 3.36 20.92 23.70
CA ASN A 181 2.43 20.23 22.81
C ASN A 181 1.12 21.02 22.69
N THR A 182 0.39 20.77 21.60
CA THR A 182 -0.97 21.26 21.42
C THR A 182 -1.95 20.10 21.40
N ASN A 183 -2.88 20.10 22.35
CA ASN A 183 -3.97 19.13 22.41
C ASN A 183 -5.18 19.64 21.63
N ILE A 184 -5.80 18.76 20.86
CA ILE A 184 -6.99 19.00 20.05
C ILE A 184 -8.17 18.31 20.73
N PHE A 185 -9.10 19.10 21.25
CA PHE A 185 -10.30 18.59 21.91
C PHE A 185 -11.55 18.86 21.09
N LEU A 186 -12.50 17.92 21.10
CA LEU A 186 -13.89 18.20 20.76
C LEU A 186 -14.49 19.19 21.78
N LEU A 187 -15.22 20.17 21.26
CA LEU A 187 -15.91 21.16 22.07
C LEU A 187 -17.20 20.57 22.65
N GLY A 188 -17.31 20.55 23.97
CA GLY A 188 -18.51 20.11 24.68
C GLY A 188 -19.65 21.13 24.59
N GLN A 189 -20.87 20.69 24.87
CA GLN A 189 -22.07 21.54 24.84
C GLN A 189 -21.98 22.76 25.80
N ASN A 190 -21.16 22.66 26.84
CA ASN A 190 -20.92 23.75 27.81
C ASN A 190 -19.82 24.73 27.36
N GLY A 191 -19.26 24.57 26.16
CA GLY A 191 -18.16 25.38 25.63
C GLY A 191 -16.79 25.07 26.23
N ALA A 192 -16.67 23.98 26.99
CA ALA A 192 -15.41 23.48 27.53
C ALA A 192 -14.85 22.33 26.68
N ALA A 193 -13.56 22.02 26.82
CA ALA A 193 -12.98 20.80 26.26
C ALA A 193 -13.74 19.58 26.80
N ASN A 194 -14.13 18.69 25.90
CA ASN A 194 -14.89 17.49 26.22
C ASN A 194 -14.02 16.24 26.04
N GLU A 195 -13.62 15.96 24.80
CA GLU A 195 -12.92 14.73 24.43
C GLU A 195 -11.61 15.09 23.72
N LEU A 196 -10.48 14.55 24.18
CA LEU A 196 -9.22 14.64 23.46
C LEU A 196 -9.28 13.73 22.24
N ILE A 197 -8.95 14.22 21.05
CA ILE A 197 -8.92 13.38 19.84
C ILE A 197 -7.53 13.34 19.20
N GLY A 198 -6.66 14.28 19.57
CA GLY A 198 -5.30 14.31 19.04
C GLY A 198 -4.38 15.21 19.87
N THR A 199 -3.10 14.90 19.81
CA THR A 199 -2.02 15.72 20.38
C THR A 199 -0.97 15.96 19.32
N VAL A 200 -0.61 17.21 19.07
CA VAL A 200 0.51 17.58 18.20
C VAL A 200 1.73 17.83 19.07
N SER A 201 2.74 16.98 18.95
CA SER A 201 3.93 17.06 19.79
C SER A 201 4.88 18.16 19.33
N GLY A 202 5.52 18.85 20.27
CA GLY A 202 6.55 19.85 19.99
C GLY A 202 6.09 21.16 19.33
N VAL A 203 4.80 21.28 18.96
CA VAL A 203 4.25 22.46 18.29
C VAL A 203 3.22 23.17 19.17
N THR A 204 3.38 24.48 19.34
CA THR A 204 2.43 25.35 20.05
C THR A 204 1.99 26.53 19.17
N GLY A 205 0.94 27.24 19.60
CA GLY A 205 0.44 28.41 18.87
C GLY A 205 -0.36 28.06 17.61
N LEU A 206 -0.82 26.81 17.49
CA LEU A 206 -1.70 26.40 16.42
C LEU A 206 -3.04 27.14 16.47
N SER A 207 -3.64 27.33 15.31
CA SER A 207 -4.93 28.01 15.15
C SER A 207 -5.85 27.16 14.28
N LEU A 208 -7.04 26.84 14.78
CA LEU A 208 -8.08 26.08 14.05
C LEU A 208 -8.53 26.73 12.73
N THR A 209 -8.13 27.97 12.46
CA THR A 209 -8.46 28.70 11.21
C THR A 209 -7.29 28.77 10.23
N ALA A 210 -6.13 28.22 10.58
CA ALA A 210 -4.96 28.17 9.73
C ALA A 210 -5.08 27.07 8.66
N PRO A 211 -4.34 27.16 7.53
CA PRO A 211 -4.46 26.24 6.40
C PRO A 211 -4.07 24.79 6.72
N TYR A 212 -3.26 24.56 7.74
CA TYR A 212 -2.87 23.23 8.20
C TYR A 212 -3.97 22.48 8.99
N PHE A 213 -5.16 23.07 9.17
CA PHE A 213 -6.35 22.34 9.59
C PHE A 213 -7.34 22.26 8.43
N LYS A 214 -7.54 21.05 7.88
CA LYS A 214 -8.54 20.78 6.83
C LYS A 214 -9.79 20.20 7.49
N TYR A 215 -10.95 20.75 7.18
CA TYR A 215 -12.23 20.29 7.72
C TYR A 215 -13.09 19.62 6.65
N VAL A 216 -13.66 18.47 6.99
CA VAL A 216 -14.52 17.67 6.11
C VAL A 216 -15.89 17.47 6.76
N SER A 217 -16.99 17.75 6.04
CA SER A 217 -18.34 17.60 6.58
C SER A 217 -19.41 17.40 5.50
N GLY A 218 -20.54 16.82 5.90
CA GLY A 218 -21.75 16.73 5.06
C GLY A 218 -21.86 15.47 4.21
N SER A 219 -22.93 15.38 3.42
CA SER A 219 -23.10 14.31 2.43
C SER A 219 -22.08 14.47 1.30
N ALA A 220 -21.46 13.36 0.87
CA ALA A 220 -20.55 13.37 -0.26
C ALA A 220 -21.20 14.02 -1.50
N PRO A 221 -20.43 14.78 -2.30
CA PRO A 221 -20.95 15.45 -3.49
C PRO A 221 -21.49 14.43 -4.50
N ALA A 222 -22.31 14.91 -5.44
CA ALA A 222 -22.76 14.07 -6.54
C ALA A 222 -21.56 13.55 -7.37
N PRO A 223 -21.70 12.40 -8.05
CA PRO A 223 -20.63 11.83 -8.86
C PRO A 223 -20.14 12.80 -9.94
N VAL A 224 -18.83 12.89 -10.13
CA VAL A 224 -18.17 13.74 -11.14
C VAL A 224 -18.30 13.11 -12.53
N VAL A 225 -18.22 11.78 -12.64
CA VAL A 225 -18.16 11.00 -13.88
C VAL A 225 -19.11 9.80 -13.82
N GLY A 226 -20.37 9.98 -14.22
CA GLY A 226 -21.38 8.90 -14.17
C GLY A 226 -21.16 7.69 -15.10
N LEU A 227 -20.00 7.58 -15.77
CA LEU A 227 -19.62 6.45 -16.63
C LEU A 227 -18.74 5.41 -15.89
N ILE A 228 -18.14 5.80 -14.77
CA ILE A 228 -17.21 4.96 -13.99
C ILE A 228 -17.99 4.10 -12.99
N ASN A 229 -17.56 2.85 -12.81
CA ASN A 229 -18.06 2.04 -11.69
C ASN A 229 -17.31 2.47 -10.43
N GLN A 230 -18.02 2.97 -9.43
CA GLN A 230 -17.45 3.19 -8.10
C GLN A 230 -18.18 2.29 -7.11
N TYR A 231 -17.41 1.52 -6.34
CA TYR A 231 -17.91 0.59 -5.36
C TYR A 231 -17.18 0.77 -4.02
N GLY A 232 -17.94 0.74 -2.95
CA GLY A 232 -17.43 0.97 -1.61
C GLY A 232 -18.50 0.74 -0.56
N ASN A 233 -18.09 0.81 0.70
CA ASN A 233 -18.94 0.75 1.87
C ASN A 233 -18.48 1.79 2.91
N ARG A 234 -19.00 1.68 4.15
CA ARG A 234 -18.71 2.59 5.27
C ARG A 234 -17.21 2.63 5.62
N GLY A 235 -16.45 1.57 5.48
CA GLY A 235 -15.02 1.55 5.80
C GLY A 235 -14.13 1.83 4.60
N GLN A 236 -12.82 1.74 4.81
CA GLN A 236 -11.80 1.72 3.76
C GLN A 236 -12.08 0.62 2.72
N ASN A 237 -12.01 0.96 1.43
CA ASN A 237 -12.08 0.02 0.30
C ASN A 237 -10.93 0.32 -0.66
N ILE A 238 -9.86 -0.47 -0.57
CA ILE A 238 -8.64 -0.27 -1.35
C ILE A 238 -8.61 -1.32 -2.45
N PRO A 239 -8.77 -0.97 -3.74
CA PRO A 239 -8.41 -1.86 -4.82
C PRO A 239 -6.90 -1.88 -5.01
N TRP A 240 -6.35 -3.07 -5.22
CA TRP A 240 -4.93 -3.27 -5.43
C TRP A 240 -4.57 -3.65 -6.86
N ASN A 241 -5.51 -4.28 -7.58
CA ASN A 241 -5.28 -4.73 -8.96
C ASN A 241 -6.60 -4.98 -9.71
N ILE A 242 -6.49 -5.18 -11.01
CA ILE A 242 -7.56 -5.56 -11.93
C ILE A 242 -7.01 -6.56 -12.94
N ALA A 243 -7.78 -7.61 -13.22
CA ALA A 243 -7.53 -8.51 -14.33
C ALA A 243 -8.74 -8.54 -15.24
N ILE A 244 -8.51 -8.79 -16.52
CA ILE A 244 -9.56 -9.17 -17.45
C ILE A 244 -9.47 -10.68 -17.63
N ALA A 245 -10.64 -11.32 -17.77
CA ALA A 245 -10.75 -12.71 -18.13
C ALA A 245 -10.03 -12.94 -19.47
N ASN A 246 -9.01 -13.78 -19.46
CA ASN A 246 -8.30 -14.26 -20.64
C ASN A 246 -9.11 -15.35 -21.38
N ASP A 247 -10.44 -15.31 -21.26
CA ASP A 247 -11.38 -16.20 -21.90
C ASP A 247 -12.31 -15.42 -22.87
N ASN A 248 -13.30 -16.11 -23.45
CA ASN A 248 -14.23 -15.48 -24.38
C ASN A 248 -15.33 -14.63 -23.70
N SER A 249 -15.38 -14.58 -22.36
CA SER A 249 -16.36 -13.76 -21.63
C SER A 249 -15.95 -12.29 -21.63
N GLY A 250 -14.64 -12.02 -21.53
CA GLY A 250 -14.10 -10.68 -21.27
C GLY A 250 -14.63 -10.06 -19.98
N ASP A 251 -14.98 -10.90 -19.00
CA ASP A 251 -15.32 -10.44 -17.66
C ASP A 251 -14.13 -9.71 -17.02
N VAL A 252 -14.41 -8.76 -16.14
CA VAL A 252 -13.44 -7.94 -15.44
C VAL A 252 -13.44 -8.34 -13.97
N TYR A 253 -12.26 -8.65 -13.43
CA TYR A 253 -12.05 -9.04 -12.05
C TYR A 253 -11.26 -7.97 -11.32
N ALA A 254 -11.76 -7.54 -10.16
CA ALA A 254 -11.06 -6.58 -9.32
C ALA A 254 -10.80 -7.18 -7.93
N THR A 255 -9.58 -6.97 -7.43
CA THR A 255 -9.18 -7.38 -6.08
C THR A 255 -8.83 -6.19 -5.23
N GLY A 256 -8.93 -6.40 -3.91
CA GLY A 256 -8.57 -5.39 -2.96
C GLY A 256 -8.76 -5.82 -1.53
N THR A 257 -8.74 -4.83 -0.64
CA THR A 257 -8.98 -4.93 0.78
C THR A 257 -10.18 -4.07 1.18
N THR A 258 -10.96 -4.51 2.14
CA THR A 258 -12.12 -3.79 2.68
C THR A 258 -12.20 -3.91 4.19
N ALA A 259 -12.46 -2.80 4.89
CA ALA A 259 -12.84 -2.81 6.32
C ALA A 259 -14.34 -3.12 6.54
N GLY A 260 -15.10 -3.25 5.45
CA GLY A 260 -16.51 -3.61 5.50
C GLY A 260 -16.90 -4.72 4.54
N SER A 261 -18.20 -4.85 4.30
CA SER A 261 -18.78 -5.90 3.45
C SER A 261 -18.83 -5.47 1.99
N LEU A 262 -17.89 -5.95 1.17
CA LEU A 262 -17.97 -5.83 -0.29
C LEU A 262 -18.41 -7.14 -0.94
N GLY A 263 -17.74 -8.24 -0.67
CA GLY A 263 -17.97 -9.54 -1.32
C GLY A 263 -18.76 -10.55 -0.49
N GLY A 264 -19.09 -10.21 0.76
CA GLY A 264 -19.69 -11.06 1.78
C GLY A 264 -19.76 -10.30 3.12
N PRO A 265 -20.03 -10.96 4.27
CA PRO A 265 -19.87 -10.34 5.58
C PRO A 265 -18.40 -10.11 5.91
N SER A 266 -18.09 -9.03 6.64
CA SER A 266 -16.73 -8.78 7.17
C SER A 266 -16.47 -9.69 8.36
N ALA A 267 -15.33 -10.37 8.38
CA ALA A 267 -14.91 -11.27 9.45
C ALA A 267 -13.86 -10.63 10.37
N GLY A 268 -13.01 -9.74 9.82
CA GLY A 268 -11.91 -9.09 10.51
C GLY A 268 -11.91 -7.57 10.37
N SER A 269 -10.81 -6.97 10.80
CA SER A 269 -10.52 -5.53 10.65
C SER A 269 -10.36 -5.12 9.18
N LEU A 270 -9.70 -5.97 8.40
CA LEU A 270 -9.53 -5.81 6.96
C LEU A 270 -9.66 -7.19 6.32
N ASP A 271 -10.57 -7.33 5.38
CA ASP A 271 -10.72 -8.55 4.59
C ASP A 271 -10.38 -8.29 3.12
N GLY A 272 -9.87 -9.32 2.48
CA GLY A 272 -9.70 -9.34 1.04
C GLY A 272 -11.02 -9.43 0.29
N TYR A 273 -11.09 -8.87 -0.92
CA TYR A 273 -12.22 -9.10 -1.82
C TYR A 273 -11.78 -9.48 -3.23
N LEU A 274 -12.67 -10.19 -3.93
CA LEU A 274 -12.60 -10.47 -5.35
C LEU A 274 -13.98 -10.25 -5.97
N LEU A 275 -14.08 -9.30 -6.90
CA LEU A 275 -15.33 -8.91 -7.56
C LEU A 275 -15.27 -9.26 -9.04
N GLN A 276 -16.33 -9.88 -9.57
CA GLN A 276 -16.53 -10.05 -11.01
C GLN A 276 -17.48 -8.97 -11.54
N PHE A 277 -17.18 -8.45 -12.72
CA PHE A 277 -18.05 -7.59 -13.51
C PHE A 277 -18.07 -8.10 -14.95
N ASN A 278 -19.17 -7.90 -15.67
CA ASN A 278 -19.15 -8.06 -17.13
C ASN A 278 -18.54 -6.82 -17.80
N GLN A 279 -18.40 -6.86 -19.13
CA GLN A 279 -17.81 -5.80 -19.96
C GLN A 279 -18.46 -4.41 -19.87
N ILE A 280 -19.65 -4.28 -19.27
CA ILE A 280 -20.34 -3.00 -19.07
C ILE A 280 -20.47 -2.60 -17.59
N GLY A 281 -19.82 -3.35 -16.69
CA GLY A 281 -19.79 -3.05 -15.26
C GLY A 281 -20.96 -3.60 -14.45
N VAL A 282 -21.74 -4.54 -15.00
CA VAL A 282 -22.74 -5.26 -14.19
C VAL A 282 -22.02 -6.29 -13.35
N ARG A 283 -22.18 -6.19 -12.03
CA ARG A 283 -21.54 -7.08 -11.07
C ARG A 283 -22.10 -8.50 -11.14
N GLY A 284 -21.19 -9.47 -11.26
CA GLY A 284 -21.45 -10.91 -11.22
C GLY A 284 -21.30 -11.47 -9.79
N TRP A 285 -20.60 -12.60 -9.67
CA TRP A 285 -20.29 -13.14 -8.34
C TRP A 285 -19.23 -12.30 -7.62
N SER A 286 -19.16 -12.45 -6.30
CA SER A 286 -18.13 -11.83 -5.47
C SER A 286 -17.71 -12.72 -4.32
N LYS A 287 -16.50 -12.51 -3.83
CA LYS A 287 -15.91 -13.19 -2.68
C LYS A 287 -15.35 -12.18 -1.69
N GLN A 288 -15.57 -12.45 -0.42
CA GLN A 288 -14.85 -11.84 0.68
C GLN A 288 -13.97 -12.92 1.29
N ILE A 289 -12.68 -12.65 1.38
CA ILE A 289 -11.63 -13.59 1.74
C ILE A 289 -10.92 -12.98 2.95
N GLY A 290 -11.35 -13.38 4.13
CA GLY A 290 -10.80 -12.91 5.38
C GLY A 290 -11.36 -13.70 6.57
N ALA A 291 -10.67 -13.58 7.70
CA ALA A 291 -11.01 -14.20 8.97
C ALA A 291 -10.85 -13.14 10.09
N THR A 292 -10.28 -13.46 11.25
CA THR A 292 -10.40 -12.59 12.43
C THR A 292 -9.42 -11.40 12.47
N ASP A 293 -8.39 -11.40 11.63
CA ASP A 293 -7.33 -10.40 11.56
C ASP A 293 -7.24 -9.81 10.14
N ILE A 294 -6.14 -9.14 9.79
CA ILE A 294 -5.91 -8.50 8.51
C ILE A 294 -5.67 -9.54 7.41
N ASP A 295 -6.49 -9.46 6.38
CA ASP A 295 -6.42 -10.26 5.17
C ASP A 295 -6.49 -9.32 3.95
N ASN A 296 -5.52 -9.41 3.05
CA ASN A 296 -5.47 -8.57 1.84
C ASN A 296 -5.35 -9.46 0.61
N ILE A 297 -6.08 -9.14 -0.45
CA ILE A 297 -5.86 -9.75 -1.78
C ILE A 297 -5.31 -8.68 -2.72
N TYR A 298 -4.06 -8.87 -3.13
CA TYR A 298 -3.33 -7.91 -3.95
C TYR A 298 -3.47 -8.21 -5.43
N GLY A 299 -3.27 -9.47 -5.83
CA GLY A 299 -3.17 -9.86 -7.23
C GLY A 299 -4.33 -10.73 -7.69
N VAL A 300 -4.71 -10.57 -8.95
CA VAL A 300 -5.63 -11.45 -9.66
C VAL A 300 -5.15 -11.70 -11.08
N ASN A 301 -5.35 -12.90 -11.58
CA ASN A 301 -5.16 -13.24 -12.98
C ASN A 301 -6.09 -14.39 -13.38
N THR A 302 -6.25 -14.61 -14.68
CA THR A 302 -7.12 -15.65 -15.21
C THR A 302 -6.44 -16.49 -16.28
N ASN A 303 -6.88 -17.74 -16.43
CA ASN A 303 -6.46 -18.59 -17.53
C ASN A 303 -7.47 -18.57 -18.69
N THR A 304 -7.13 -19.24 -19.79
CA THR A 304 -7.98 -19.31 -20.98
C THR A 304 -9.29 -20.07 -20.81
N ASN A 305 -9.46 -20.78 -19.69
CA ASN A 305 -10.70 -21.47 -19.34
C ASN A 305 -11.63 -20.60 -18.49
N GLY A 306 -11.21 -19.38 -18.12
CA GLY A 306 -11.95 -18.49 -17.24
C GLY A 306 -11.76 -18.82 -15.75
N ASP A 307 -10.83 -19.71 -15.39
CA ASP A 307 -10.49 -19.89 -13.98
C ASP A 307 -9.79 -18.63 -13.45
N VAL A 308 -10.13 -18.25 -12.23
CA VAL A 308 -9.63 -17.04 -11.58
C VAL A 308 -8.67 -17.41 -10.46
N TYR A 309 -7.47 -16.86 -10.52
CA TYR A 309 -6.40 -17.06 -9.54
C TYR A 309 -6.18 -15.76 -8.79
N PHE A 310 -6.01 -15.84 -7.48
CA PHE A 310 -5.74 -14.69 -6.64
C PHE A 310 -4.58 -14.96 -5.70
N VAL A 311 -3.94 -13.88 -5.24
CA VAL A 311 -2.91 -13.93 -4.20
C VAL A 311 -2.98 -12.69 -3.33
N GLY A 312 -2.58 -12.84 -2.07
CA GLY A 312 -2.24 -11.73 -1.20
C GLY A 312 -1.64 -12.23 0.11
N ARG A 313 -1.96 -11.55 1.21
CA ARG A 313 -1.41 -11.86 2.53
C ARG A 313 -2.49 -12.03 3.59
N THR A 314 -2.19 -12.79 4.63
CA THR A 314 -3.08 -13.06 5.76
C THR A 314 -2.31 -13.02 7.07
N LYS A 315 -2.87 -12.38 8.11
CA LYS A 315 -2.48 -12.60 9.51
C LYS A 315 -3.36 -13.65 10.19
N SER A 316 -4.42 -14.07 9.52
CA SER A 316 -5.45 -14.94 10.05
C SER A 316 -5.18 -16.42 9.79
N ASN A 317 -5.88 -17.28 10.54
CA ASN A 317 -6.05 -18.68 10.15
C ASN A 317 -7.18 -18.78 9.10
N LEU A 318 -6.83 -18.97 7.83
CA LEU A 318 -7.79 -19.19 6.74
C LEU A 318 -7.90 -20.69 6.43
N SER A 319 -7.50 -21.13 5.23
CA SER A 319 -7.55 -22.54 4.83
C SER A 319 -6.49 -23.41 5.52
N ALA A 320 -5.45 -22.79 6.05
CA ALA A 320 -4.46 -23.37 6.95
C ALA A 320 -4.09 -22.36 8.06
N PRO A 321 -3.48 -22.82 9.17
CA PRO A 321 -3.01 -21.91 10.21
C PRO A 321 -1.91 -20.97 9.69
N ASN A 322 -1.89 -19.73 10.19
CA ASN A 322 -0.74 -18.82 10.03
C ASN A 322 0.51 -19.49 10.66
N ALA A 323 1.60 -19.52 9.91
CA ALA A 323 2.87 -20.14 10.24
C ALA A 323 3.68 -19.34 11.27
N GLY A 324 3.29 -18.09 11.55
CA GLY A 324 4.07 -17.17 12.36
C GLY A 324 3.30 -16.00 12.98
N ILE A 325 4.05 -14.96 13.31
CA ILE A 325 3.53 -13.68 13.82
C ILE A 325 3.42 -12.61 12.73
N GLY A 326 4.12 -12.81 11.62
CA GLY A 326 4.01 -11.92 10.46
C GLY A 326 2.83 -12.30 9.57
N ASN A 327 2.81 -11.65 8.40
CA ASN A 327 1.84 -12.01 7.38
C ASN A 327 2.33 -13.26 6.65
N ASP A 328 1.42 -14.17 6.34
CA ASP A 328 1.65 -15.29 5.44
C ASP A 328 1.03 -15.01 4.07
N ILE A 329 1.46 -15.76 3.06
CA ILE A 329 0.83 -15.72 1.73
C ILE A 329 -0.46 -16.51 1.76
N VAL A 330 -1.53 -15.91 1.25
CA VAL A 330 -2.76 -16.63 0.86
C VAL A 330 -2.92 -16.57 -0.65
N PHE A 331 -3.21 -17.70 -1.29
CA PHE A 331 -3.51 -17.74 -2.71
C PHE A 331 -4.53 -18.83 -3.02
N GLY A 332 -5.25 -18.68 -4.12
CA GLY A 332 -6.35 -19.59 -4.42
C GLY A 332 -6.81 -19.57 -5.86
N LYS A 333 -7.73 -20.49 -6.15
CA LYS A 333 -8.36 -20.66 -7.45
C LYS A 333 -9.88 -20.78 -7.31
N TYR A 334 -10.60 -20.00 -8.09
CA TYR A 334 -12.02 -20.17 -8.38
C TYR A 334 -12.21 -20.62 -9.84
N ASP A 335 -13.26 -21.38 -10.11
CA ASP A 335 -13.70 -21.58 -11.50
C ASP A 335 -14.42 -20.33 -12.03
N SER A 336 -14.73 -20.30 -13.33
CA SER A 336 -15.40 -19.17 -13.98
C SER A 336 -16.78 -18.84 -13.41
N ASN A 337 -17.42 -19.80 -12.72
CA ASN A 337 -18.72 -19.62 -12.05
C ASN A 337 -18.56 -19.13 -10.61
N GLY A 338 -17.33 -18.93 -10.13
CA GLY A 338 -17.03 -18.51 -8.77
C GLY A 338 -17.09 -19.64 -7.74
N ASN A 339 -17.00 -20.91 -8.14
CA ASN A 339 -16.86 -22.02 -7.19
C ASN A 339 -15.40 -22.18 -6.77
N GLU A 340 -15.16 -22.23 -5.46
CA GLU A 340 -13.83 -22.45 -4.91
C GLU A 340 -13.29 -23.81 -5.34
N GLN A 341 -12.09 -23.83 -5.92
CA GLN A 341 -11.38 -25.06 -6.25
C GLN A 341 -10.41 -25.41 -5.13
N TRP A 342 -9.61 -24.42 -4.71
CA TRP A 342 -8.70 -24.53 -3.57
C TRP A 342 -8.25 -23.13 -3.10
N ILE A 343 -7.92 -23.03 -1.82
CA ILE A 343 -7.23 -21.89 -1.20
C ILE A 343 -6.12 -22.46 -0.34
N GLN A 344 -4.94 -21.87 -0.39
CA GLN A 344 -3.77 -22.28 0.37
C GLN A 344 -3.19 -21.09 1.12
N VAL A 345 -2.61 -21.38 2.28
CA VAL A 345 -1.81 -20.45 3.07
C VAL A 345 -0.44 -21.07 3.30
N PHE A 346 0.62 -20.28 3.10
CA PHE A 346 1.99 -20.68 3.41
C PHE A 346 2.84 -19.47 3.79
N GLY A 347 3.83 -19.70 4.64
CA GLY A 347 4.73 -18.67 5.12
C GLY A 347 5.79 -19.23 6.06
N SER A 348 6.60 -18.34 6.61
CA SER A 348 7.63 -18.58 7.61
C SER A 348 7.14 -18.04 8.96
N PHE A 349 8.05 -17.90 9.94
CA PHE A 349 7.65 -17.28 11.21
C PHE A 349 7.46 -15.75 11.11
N GLY A 350 8.17 -15.13 10.15
CA GLY A 350 8.24 -13.69 9.96
C GLY A 350 7.21 -13.16 8.96
N VAL A 351 7.52 -12.06 8.29
CA VAL A 351 6.72 -11.45 7.24
C VAL A 351 7.02 -12.13 5.91
N ASP A 352 5.99 -12.65 5.27
CA ASP A 352 6.01 -13.24 3.95
C ASP A 352 4.88 -12.62 3.11
N ASN A 353 5.25 -11.77 2.16
CA ASN A 353 4.28 -11.04 1.35
C ASN A 353 4.34 -11.44 -0.13
N SER A 354 3.20 -11.35 -0.82
CA SER A 354 3.10 -11.42 -2.27
C SER A 354 2.17 -10.32 -2.79
N PHE A 355 2.75 -9.31 -3.44
CA PHE A 355 2.02 -8.14 -3.98
C PHE A 355 1.78 -8.21 -5.49
N VAL A 356 2.40 -9.20 -6.17
CA VAL A 356 2.33 -9.35 -7.62
C VAL A 356 1.11 -10.15 -8.05
N SER A 357 0.55 -9.84 -9.22
CA SER A 357 -0.47 -10.70 -9.82
C SER A 357 0.10 -12.10 -10.11
N PRO A 358 -0.67 -13.19 -9.90
CA PRO A 358 -0.21 -14.52 -10.23
C PRO A 358 0.10 -14.64 -11.73
N GLY A 359 1.24 -15.21 -12.09
CA GLY A 359 1.57 -15.56 -13.46
C GLY A 359 1.01 -16.93 -13.80
N ILE A 360 0.38 -17.10 -14.97
CA ILE A 360 -0.20 -18.39 -15.38
C ILE A 360 0.38 -18.82 -16.72
N ASP A 361 1.05 -19.97 -16.78
CA ASP A 361 1.55 -20.50 -18.05
C ASP A 361 0.47 -21.27 -18.83
N ALA A 362 0.77 -21.61 -20.09
CA ALA A 362 -0.15 -22.33 -20.97
C ALA A 362 -0.52 -23.75 -20.47
N ALA A 363 0.23 -24.32 -19.53
CA ALA A 363 -0.12 -25.59 -18.89
C ALA A 363 -1.00 -25.40 -17.65
N GLY A 364 -1.30 -24.15 -17.27
CA GLY A 364 -2.08 -23.78 -16.10
C GLY A 364 -1.27 -23.81 -14.79
N ASN A 365 0.06 -23.87 -14.87
CA ASN A 365 0.89 -23.72 -13.67
C ASN A 365 0.84 -22.27 -13.20
N VAL A 366 0.87 -22.09 -11.88
CA VAL A 366 0.78 -20.80 -11.22
C VAL A 366 2.17 -20.38 -10.74
N TYR A 367 2.56 -19.15 -11.02
CA TYR A 367 3.78 -18.53 -10.52
C TYR A 367 3.40 -17.42 -9.57
N LEU A 368 4.05 -17.39 -8.42
CA LEU A 368 3.92 -16.37 -7.39
C LEU A 368 5.30 -15.77 -7.10
N GLY A 369 5.32 -14.52 -6.66
CA GLY A 369 6.54 -13.87 -6.19
C GLY A 369 6.24 -12.84 -5.12
N GLY A 370 7.28 -12.39 -4.45
CA GLY A 370 7.18 -11.37 -3.42
C GLY A 370 8.46 -11.32 -2.61
N TYR A 371 8.35 -10.91 -1.35
CA TYR A 371 9.51 -10.80 -0.46
C TYR A 371 9.21 -11.37 0.93
N THR A 372 10.28 -11.65 1.68
CA THR A 372 10.21 -12.22 3.04
C THR A 372 11.32 -11.69 3.93
N ASP A 373 11.07 -11.48 5.22
CA ASP A 373 12.12 -11.28 6.23
C ASP A 373 12.60 -12.61 6.85
N GLY A 374 11.96 -13.72 6.47
CA GLY A 374 12.18 -15.03 7.02
C GLY A 374 12.98 -15.96 6.11
N SER A 375 13.10 -17.21 6.55
CA SER A 375 13.70 -18.30 5.77
C SER A 375 12.62 -19.15 5.09
N LEU A 376 11.89 -18.55 4.14
CA LEU A 376 10.72 -19.15 3.49
C LEU A 376 11.10 -20.33 2.58
N PHE A 377 12.07 -20.12 1.69
CA PHE A 377 12.54 -21.13 0.72
C PHE A 377 14.07 -21.28 0.70
N GLY A 378 14.75 -20.59 1.61
CA GLY A 378 16.19 -20.60 1.80
C GLY A 378 16.56 -19.78 3.03
N PRO A 379 17.84 -19.70 3.41
CA PRO A 379 18.27 -18.74 4.42
C PRO A 379 18.06 -17.30 3.91
N ASN A 380 17.64 -16.41 4.80
CA ASN A 380 17.58 -14.98 4.51
C ASN A 380 19.03 -14.43 4.33
N ALA A 381 19.29 -13.77 3.21
CA ALA A 381 20.60 -13.20 2.89
C ALA A 381 20.81 -11.83 3.53
N GLY A 382 19.75 -11.02 3.65
CA GLY A 382 19.75 -9.74 4.36
C GLY A 382 20.12 -9.92 5.83
N ALA A 383 21.25 -9.36 6.26
CA ALA A 383 21.75 -9.54 7.62
C ALA A 383 22.10 -8.24 8.35
N THR A 384 22.05 -7.09 7.67
CA THR A 384 22.71 -5.87 8.16
C THR A 384 21.86 -4.60 8.16
N PHE A 385 20.60 -4.65 7.72
CA PHE A 385 19.69 -3.48 7.74
C PHE A 385 18.23 -3.93 7.92
N PRO A 386 17.50 -3.50 8.97
CA PRO A 386 16.10 -3.86 9.14
C PRO A 386 15.14 -2.94 8.36
N PRO A 387 14.09 -3.50 7.71
CA PRO A 387 13.85 -4.94 7.56
C PRO A 387 14.77 -5.55 6.49
N SER A 388 15.36 -6.69 6.82
CA SER A 388 16.22 -7.47 5.92
C SER A 388 15.37 -8.38 5.06
N LEU A 389 14.89 -7.85 3.94
CA LEU A 389 13.95 -8.54 3.06
C LEU A 389 14.68 -9.21 1.90
N ASP A 390 14.23 -10.41 1.54
CA ASP A 390 14.71 -11.17 0.39
C ASP A 390 13.56 -11.43 -0.59
N PRO A 391 13.76 -11.25 -1.91
CA PRO A 391 12.80 -11.68 -2.90
C PRO A 391 12.70 -13.21 -2.98
N TRP A 392 11.49 -13.67 -3.33
CA TRP A 392 11.22 -15.07 -3.62
C TRP A 392 10.31 -15.26 -4.83
N VAL A 393 10.44 -16.41 -5.48
CA VAL A 393 9.60 -16.85 -6.60
C VAL A 393 9.27 -18.33 -6.43
N ALA A 394 8.01 -18.70 -6.61
CA ALA A 394 7.56 -20.08 -6.52
C ALA A 394 6.63 -20.46 -7.68
N LYS A 395 6.71 -21.72 -8.10
CA LYS A 395 5.85 -22.33 -9.13
C LYS A 395 5.03 -23.45 -8.52
N PHE A 396 3.76 -23.48 -8.86
CA PHE A 396 2.79 -24.48 -8.43
C PHE A 396 2.11 -25.13 -9.65
N ASP A 397 1.71 -26.38 -9.52
CA ASP A 397 0.88 -27.06 -10.53
C ASP A 397 -0.56 -26.51 -10.53
N PRO A 398 -1.42 -26.86 -11.51
CA PRO A 398 -2.81 -26.37 -11.56
C PRO A 398 -3.69 -26.75 -10.36
N ASN A 399 -3.25 -27.71 -9.53
CA ASN A 399 -3.93 -28.14 -8.31
C ASN A 399 -3.37 -27.45 -7.05
N GLY A 400 -2.43 -26.51 -7.22
CA GLY A 400 -1.79 -25.79 -6.13
C GLY A 400 -0.64 -26.55 -5.46
N ASN A 401 -0.10 -27.63 -6.05
CA ASN A 401 1.06 -28.29 -5.45
C ASN A 401 2.35 -27.56 -5.86
N GLN A 402 3.20 -27.22 -4.90
CA GLN A 402 4.49 -26.59 -5.19
C GLN A 402 5.39 -27.50 -6.04
N LEU A 403 5.87 -26.99 -7.16
CA LEU A 403 6.81 -27.64 -8.07
C LEU A 403 8.26 -27.23 -7.76
N TRP A 404 8.50 -25.94 -7.58
CA TRP A 404 9.78 -25.40 -7.15
C TRP A 404 9.59 -24.03 -6.49
N ALA A 405 10.55 -23.62 -5.66
CA ALA A 405 10.63 -22.26 -5.12
C ALA A 405 12.09 -21.81 -5.02
N ARG A 406 12.31 -20.49 -5.03
CA ARG A 406 13.60 -19.83 -4.86
C ARG A 406 13.40 -18.63 -3.94
N GLN A 407 14.32 -18.48 -3.00
CA GLN A 407 14.55 -17.25 -2.26
C GLN A 407 15.98 -16.83 -2.56
N PHE A 408 16.20 -15.54 -2.81
CA PHE A 408 17.48 -14.97 -3.18
C PHE A 408 17.56 -13.54 -2.70
N GLY A 409 18.75 -12.97 -2.66
CA GLY A 409 18.96 -11.63 -2.11
C GLY A 409 20.44 -11.27 -2.04
N SER A 410 20.70 -10.02 -1.72
CA SER A 410 21.98 -9.45 -1.34
C SER A 410 22.12 -9.48 0.20
N PRO A 411 23.27 -9.10 0.77
CA PRO A 411 23.41 -8.96 2.24
C PRO A 411 22.57 -7.82 2.88
N THR A 412 21.88 -7.03 2.05
CA THR A 412 21.01 -5.89 2.40
C THR A 412 19.58 -6.15 1.92
N GLY A 413 18.64 -5.23 2.17
CA GLY A 413 17.24 -5.41 1.77
C GLY A 413 17.03 -5.42 0.25
N ASP A 414 16.21 -6.36 -0.20
CA ASP A 414 15.79 -6.58 -1.57
C ASP A 414 14.31 -6.95 -1.62
N GLU A 415 13.56 -6.34 -2.53
CA GLU A 415 12.12 -6.61 -2.66
C GLU A 415 11.72 -6.88 -4.12
N LEU A 416 10.63 -7.64 -4.31
CA LEU A 416 10.04 -7.98 -5.60
C LEU A 416 8.61 -7.44 -5.66
N PHE A 417 8.35 -6.57 -6.66
CA PHE A 417 7.07 -5.87 -6.85
C PHE A 417 6.41 -6.08 -8.21
N GLY A 418 7.13 -6.58 -9.20
CA GLY A 418 6.60 -6.90 -10.53
C GLY A 418 7.00 -8.29 -10.99
N MET A 419 6.09 -8.96 -11.69
CA MET A 419 6.33 -10.28 -12.27
C MET A 419 5.50 -10.49 -13.53
N HIS A 420 6.12 -11.10 -14.55
CA HIS A 420 5.46 -11.49 -15.79
C HIS A 420 5.92 -12.89 -16.23
N VAL A 421 5.01 -13.69 -16.80
CA VAL A 421 5.33 -15.01 -17.37
C VAL A 421 5.25 -14.91 -18.88
N ASP A 422 6.40 -15.13 -19.55
CA ASP A 422 6.46 -15.07 -21.01
C ASP A 422 5.76 -16.29 -21.65
N PRO A 423 5.46 -16.25 -22.97
CA PRO A 423 4.78 -17.37 -23.64
C PRO A 423 5.56 -18.70 -23.65
N GLN A 424 6.84 -18.70 -23.30
CA GLN A 424 7.65 -19.91 -23.12
C GLN A 424 7.61 -20.45 -21.68
N GLY A 425 6.93 -19.74 -20.77
CA GLY A 425 6.82 -20.07 -19.35
C GLY A 425 8.04 -19.64 -18.52
N ASN A 426 8.92 -18.79 -19.07
CA ASN A 426 9.95 -18.17 -18.26
C ASN A 426 9.34 -17.03 -17.44
N VAL A 427 9.87 -16.80 -16.26
CA VAL A 427 9.42 -15.74 -15.36
C VAL A 427 10.38 -14.56 -15.44
N LEU A 428 9.84 -13.37 -15.67
CA LEU A 428 10.50 -12.09 -15.48
C LEU A 428 10.05 -11.52 -14.15
N VAL A 429 10.98 -11.06 -13.33
CA VAL A 429 10.70 -10.43 -12.05
C VAL A 429 11.51 -9.16 -11.90
N THR A 430 10.96 -8.18 -11.18
CA THR A 430 11.61 -6.91 -10.90
C THR A 430 11.28 -6.42 -9.49
N GLY A 431 12.14 -5.55 -8.99
CA GLY A 431 11.86 -4.72 -7.83
C GLY A 431 13.06 -3.82 -7.57
N TRP A 432 13.32 -3.54 -6.31
CA TRP A 432 14.44 -2.70 -5.89
C TRP A 432 15.36 -3.42 -4.92
N THR A 433 16.58 -2.91 -4.83
CA THR A 433 17.66 -3.44 -4.01
C THR A 433 18.39 -2.29 -3.34
N PHE A 434 18.75 -2.46 -2.07
CA PHE A 434 19.67 -1.58 -1.35
C PHE A 434 21.14 -2.06 -1.46
N GLY A 435 21.37 -3.07 -2.31
CA GLY A 435 22.62 -3.80 -2.40
C GLY A 435 22.99 -4.20 -3.81
N GLY A 436 24.06 -5.01 -3.90
CA GLY A 436 24.56 -5.49 -5.17
C GLY A 436 23.92 -6.80 -5.62
N LEU A 437 22.60 -6.82 -5.85
CA LEU A 437 21.87 -8.05 -6.20
C LEU A 437 22.21 -8.57 -7.60
N ALA A 438 22.37 -7.67 -8.57
CA ALA A 438 22.66 -8.02 -9.96
C ALA A 438 23.70 -7.09 -10.61
N GLY A 439 24.45 -6.37 -9.79
CA GLY A 439 25.50 -5.43 -10.15
C GLY A 439 26.09 -4.77 -8.90
N PRO A 440 27.04 -3.83 -9.02
CA PRO A 440 27.38 -2.94 -7.91
C PRO A 440 26.20 -1.99 -7.62
N ASN A 441 25.92 -1.75 -6.34
CA ASN A 441 24.93 -0.74 -5.95
C ASN A 441 25.46 0.67 -6.15
N ASN A 442 24.58 1.60 -6.52
CA ASN A 442 24.90 3.02 -6.46
C ASN A 442 24.96 3.54 -5.02
N VAL A 443 25.53 4.73 -4.88
CA VAL A 443 25.62 5.46 -3.62
C VAL A 443 25.32 6.93 -3.83
N ASN A 444 24.76 7.58 -2.82
CA ASN A 444 24.47 9.01 -2.82
C ASN A 444 25.75 9.86 -2.66
N VAL A 445 25.57 11.19 -2.62
CA VAL A 445 26.68 12.15 -2.49
C VAL A 445 27.48 12.02 -1.18
N ASN A 446 26.90 11.39 -0.17
CA ASN A 446 27.53 11.11 1.13
C ASN A 446 28.19 9.72 1.16
N GLY A 447 28.03 8.92 0.10
CA GLY A 447 28.55 7.55 0.02
C GLY A 447 27.66 6.50 0.67
N GLU A 448 26.40 6.83 0.97
CA GLU A 448 25.41 5.89 1.50
C GLU A 448 24.72 5.16 0.34
N ALA A 449 24.35 3.90 0.53
CA ALA A 449 23.64 3.13 -0.49
C ALA A 449 22.28 3.77 -0.83
N THR A 450 21.89 3.66 -2.09
CA THR A 450 20.58 4.10 -2.60
C THR A 450 19.80 2.90 -3.11
N TYR A 451 18.48 3.04 -3.24
CA TYR A 451 17.67 2.00 -3.87
C TYR A 451 17.91 1.98 -5.38
N ASP A 452 18.34 0.83 -5.91
CA ASP A 452 18.51 0.58 -7.34
C ASP A 452 17.42 -0.36 -7.86
N ILE A 453 17.11 -0.27 -9.16
CA ILE A 453 16.23 -1.21 -9.85
C ILE A 453 17.00 -2.49 -10.18
N TRP A 454 16.40 -3.64 -9.92
CA TRP A 454 16.89 -4.93 -10.41
C TRP A 454 15.79 -5.69 -11.15
N PHE A 455 16.20 -6.51 -12.11
CA PHE A 455 15.30 -7.47 -12.76
C PHE A 455 16.02 -8.74 -13.19
N GLN A 456 15.28 -9.83 -13.25
CA GLN A 456 15.82 -11.16 -13.50
C GLN A 456 14.90 -11.97 -14.41
N LYS A 457 15.51 -12.81 -15.26
CA LYS A 457 14.80 -13.84 -16.02
C LYS A 457 15.12 -15.22 -15.47
N ILE A 458 14.08 -16.01 -15.20
CA ILE A 458 14.13 -17.34 -14.60
C ILE A 458 13.47 -18.34 -15.55
N ASP A 459 14.10 -19.48 -15.81
CA ASP A 459 13.55 -20.52 -16.66
C ASP A 459 12.41 -21.31 -15.98
N THR A 460 11.74 -22.17 -16.76
CA THR A 460 10.62 -22.99 -16.28
C THR A 460 10.96 -23.98 -15.15
N ASN A 461 12.26 -24.24 -14.92
CA ASN A 461 12.78 -25.12 -13.86
C ASN A 461 13.29 -24.34 -12.63
N GLY A 462 13.14 -23.01 -12.63
CA GLY A 462 13.60 -22.14 -11.55
C GLY A 462 15.10 -21.84 -11.60
N ASN A 463 15.75 -21.93 -12.76
CA ASN A 463 17.14 -21.48 -12.91
C ASN A 463 17.18 -20.04 -13.40
N THR A 464 17.97 -19.19 -12.75
CA THR A 464 18.28 -17.85 -13.27
C THR A 464 18.99 -17.97 -14.62
N LEU A 465 18.40 -17.39 -15.67
CA LEU A 465 19.04 -17.24 -16.97
C LEU A 465 20.00 -16.05 -16.96
N TRP A 466 19.55 -14.92 -16.40
CA TRP A 466 20.35 -13.73 -16.20
C TRP A 466 19.66 -12.78 -15.21
N SER A 467 20.45 -11.88 -14.60
CA SER A 467 19.96 -10.73 -13.82
C SER A 467 20.59 -9.43 -14.31
N ARG A 468 19.95 -8.30 -14.03
CA ARG A 468 20.43 -6.94 -14.30
C ARG A 468 20.05 -6.01 -13.15
N GLN A 469 20.88 -4.99 -12.95
CA GLN A 469 20.64 -3.90 -12.00
C GLN A 469 21.03 -2.57 -12.65
N PHE A 470 20.27 -1.52 -12.38
CA PHE A 470 20.53 -0.17 -12.85
C PHE A 470 19.82 0.87 -11.96
N GLY A 471 20.35 2.09 -11.95
CA GLY A 471 19.82 3.19 -11.14
C GLY A 471 20.72 4.41 -11.26
N THR A 472 20.50 5.38 -10.38
CA THR A 472 21.16 6.66 -10.25
C THR A 472 21.81 6.77 -8.86
N ASN A 473 22.33 7.93 -8.51
CA ASN A 473 22.92 8.19 -7.19
C ASN A 473 21.89 8.65 -6.15
N VAL A 474 20.61 8.42 -6.42
CA VAL A 474 19.44 8.61 -5.55
C VAL A 474 18.48 7.44 -5.82
N ASP A 475 17.32 7.42 -5.18
CA ASP A 475 16.47 6.22 -5.21
C ASP A 475 15.74 6.04 -6.54
N ASP A 476 15.73 4.78 -7.01
CA ASP A 476 15.14 4.32 -8.25
C ASP A 476 14.33 3.03 -8.01
N TRP A 477 13.07 3.06 -8.43
CA TRP A 477 12.08 2.07 -8.05
C TRP A 477 11.47 1.37 -9.26
N ALA A 478 11.20 0.08 -9.16
CA ALA A 478 10.45 -0.66 -10.17
C ALA A 478 9.19 -1.28 -9.57
N TRP A 479 8.05 -0.98 -10.21
CA TRP A 479 6.74 -1.46 -9.80
C TRP A 479 6.21 -2.57 -10.70
N ASP A 480 6.60 -2.57 -11.97
CA ASP A 480 6.06 -3.54 -12.92
C ASP A 480 7.03 -3.89 -14.05
N ILE A 481 6.86 -5.09 -14.60
CA ILE A 481 7.67 -5.64 -15.68
C ILE A 481 6.79 -6.45 -16.62
N GLU A 482 6.90 -6.19 -17.92
CA GLU A 482 6.12 -6.88 -18.96
C GLU A 482 7.02 -7.30 -20.12
N SER A 483 6.56 -8.25 -20.93
CA SER A 483 7.26 -8.60 -22.17
C SER A 483 6.33 -8.75 -23.36
N ASN A 484 6.81 -8.36 -24.55
CA ASN A 484 6.07 -8.55 -25.78
C ASN A 484 6.32 -9.93 -26.39
N ALA A 485 5.61 -10.27 -27.47
CA ALA A 485 5.75 -11.56 -28.16
C ALA A 485 7.15 -11.81 -28.75
N ALA A 486 7.96 -10.77 -28.97
CA ALA A 486 9.37 -10.89 -29.39
C ALA A 486 10.33 -11.14 -28.20
N GLY A 487 9.81 -11.12 -26.97
CA GLY A 487 10.56 -11.24 -25.73
C GLY A 487 11.31 -9.98 -25.34
N GLU A 488 11.02 -8.83 -25.96
CA GLU A 488 11.53 -7.54 -25.46
C GLU A 488 10.81 -7.20 -24.16
N ILE A 489 11.56 -6.61 -23.24
CA ILE A 489 11.17 -6.44 -21.84
C ILE A 489 10.96 -4.96 -21.58
N TYR A 490 9.89 -4.63 -20.87
CA TYR A 490 9.54 -3.28 -20.48
C TYR A 490 9.47 -3.23 -18.95
N LEU A 491 10.03 -2.18 -18.36
CA LEU A 491 9.95 -1.91 -16.92
C LEU A 491 9.42 -0.50 -16.69
N THR A 492 8.71 -0.32 -15.59
CA THR A 492 8.22 0.98 -15.14
C THR A 492 8.31 1.12 -13.62
N GLY A 493 8.31 2.37 -13.17
CA GLY A 493 8.29 2.74 -11.76
C GLY A 493 8.55 4.24 -11.67
N TRP A 494 9.30 4.67 -10.66
CA TRP A 494 9.66 6.08 -10.46
C TRP A 494 11.12 6.25 -10.05
N THR A 495 11.64 7.48 -10.16
CA THR A 495 13.02 7.85 -9.85
C THR A 495 13.11 9.24 -9.26
N LEU A 496 13.93 9.42 -8.22
CA LEU A 496 14.32 10.75 -7.70
C LEU A 496 15.45 11.39 -8.54
N GLY A 497 15.98 10.65 -9.51
CA GLY A 497 17.21 10.98 -10.24
C GLY A 497 17.01 11.22 -11.73
N ASN A 498 18.14 11.44 -12.41
CA ASN A 498 18.22 11.61 -13.86
C ASN A 498 18.45 10.26 -14.56
N LEU A 499 17.45 9.37 -14.51
CA LEU A 499 17.57 7.98 -14.99
C LEU A 499 17.54 7.86 -16.52
N GLY A 500 16.53 8.49 -17.15
CA GLY A 500 16.30 8.49 -18.59
C GLY A 500 16.01 9.87 -19.17
N GLY A 501 16.07 10.90 -18.32
CA GLY A 501 15.79 12.30 -18.61
C GLY A 501 16.27 13.19 -17.47
N THR A 502 15.82 14.45 -17.46
CA THR A 502 16.04 15.35 -16.31
C THR A 502 14.87 15.22 -15.35
N ASN A 503 15.14 14.94 -14.07
CA ASN A 503 14.13 14.94 -13.02
C ASN A 503 13.45 16.31 -12.94
N ALA A 504 12.12 16.33 -13.08
CA ALA A 504 11.34 17.55 -13.22
C ALA A 504 10.74 18.04 -11.89
N GLY A 505 10.63 17.16 -10.90
CA GLY A 505 9.94 17.38 -9.63
C GLY A 505 10.57 16.65 -8.46
N SER A 506 9.76 15.94 -7.68
CA SER A 506 10.22 15.11 -6.57
C SER A 506 10.63 13.74 -7.13
N TYR A 507 9.69 12.87 -7.46
CA TYR A 507 9.94 11.68 -8.26
C TYR A 507 9.20 11.72 -9.60
N ASP A 508 9.89 11.24 -10.65
CA ASP A 508 9.37 11.12 -12.01
C ASP A 508 9.19 9.65 -12.38
N TYR A 509 8.19 9.34 -13.22
CA TYR A 509 8.04 7.98 -13.74
C TYR A 509 8.95 7.73 -14.95
N TYR A 510 9.25 6.46 -15.20
CA TYR A 510 10.05 6.07 -16.36
C TYR A 510 9.48 4.85 -17.07
N ILE A 511 9.89 4.67 -18.33
CA ILE A 511 9.75 3.43 -19.07
C ILE A 511 11.15 3.02 -19.52
N ALA A 512 11.53 1.78 -19.24
CA ALA A 512 12.79 1.21 -19.69
C ALA A 512 12.51 0.00 -20.59
N LYS A 513 13.15 -0.05 -21.77
CA LYS A 513 13.03 -1.17 -22.70
C LYS A 513 14.36 -1.89 -22.84
N TYR A 514 14.30 -3.22 -22.76
CA TYR A 514 15.43 -4.13 -22.89
C TYR A 514 15.16 -5.20 -23.94
N SER A 515 16.22 -5.75 -24.51
CA SER A 515 16.15 -6.93 -25.38
C SER A 515 15.80 -8.18 -24.56
N SER A 516 15.46 -9.26 -25.25
CA SER A 516 15.25 -10.59 -24.63
C SER A 516 16.50 -11.18 -23.96
N SER A 517 17.69 -10.67 -24.29
CA SER A 517 18.97 -10.99 -23.65
C SER A 517 19.29 -10.12 -22.44
N GLY A 518 18.43 -9.14 -22.12
CA GLY A 518 18.64 -8.19 -21.02
C GLY A 518 19.59 -7.04 -21.37
N ASP A 519 19.74 -6.70 -22.64
CA ASP A 519 20.53 -5.54 -23.08
C ASP A 519 19.63 -4.30 -23.19
N ARG A 520 20.07 -3.18 -22.62
CA ARG A 520 19.29 -1.95 -22.61
C ARG A 520 19.11 -1.39 -24.02
N LEU A 521 17.87 -1.20 -24.45
CA LEU A 521 17.53 -0.57 -25.72
C LEU A 521 17.32 0.94 -25.52
N TRP A 522 16.48 1.33 -24.57
CA TRP A 522 16.27 2.73 -24.19
C TRP A 522 15.68 2.86 -22.78
N VAL A 523 15.81 4.06 -22.19
CA VAL A 523 15.10 4.49 -20.98
C VAL A 523 14.57 5.89 -21.24
N ARG A 524 13.32 6.15 -20.87
CA ARG A 524 12.66 7.44 -21.01
C ARG A 524 12.01 7.81 -19.70
N GLN A 525 12.15 9.06 -19.31
CA GLN A 525 11.65 9.59 -18.05
C GLN A 525 10.68 10.73 -18.32
N TYR A 526 9.64 10.80 -17.51
CA TYR A 526 8.51 11.68 -17.65
C TYR A 526 8.05 12.15 -16.26
N GLY A 527 7.73 13.43 -16.14
CA GLY A 527 7.27 13.98 -14.88
C GLY A 527 6.85 15.43 -15.00
N THR A 528 6.33 15.94 -13.90
CA THR A 528 5.85 17.29 -13.67
C THR A 528 6.72 17.95 -12.59
N THR A 529 6.30 19.08 -12.03
CA THR A 529 7.03 19.70 -10.91
C THR A 529 6.73 19.05 -9.56
N GLY A 530 5.77 18.12 -9.52
CA GLY A 530 5.36 17.41 -8.31
C GLY A 530 5.90 15.99 -8.29
N ASP A 531 5.09 15.13 -7.71
CA ASP A 531 5.28 13.68 -7.66
C ASP A 531 4.58 13.03 -8.84
N ASP A 532 5.24 12.10 -9.52
CA ASP A 532 4.70 11.35 -10.64
C ASP A 532 5.14 9.88 -10.58
N ALA A 533 4.23 8.99 -10.21
CA ALA A 533 4.51 7.55 -10.11
C ALA A 533 3.73 6.75 -11.14
N ALA A 534 4.39 5.80 -11.81
CA ALA A 534 3.75 4.75 -12.59
C ALA A 534 3.66 3.45 -11.76
N THR A 535 2.46 2.89 -11.66
CA THR A 535 2.15 1.77 -10.75
C THR A 535 2.00 0.43 -11.46
N ARG A 536 1.44 0.40 -12.68
CA ARG A 536 1.25 -0.82 -13.49
C ARG A 536 1.39 -0.55 -14.97
N MET A 537 1.66 -1.61 -15.70
CA MET A 537 1.87 -1.62 -17.14
C MET A 537 1.12 -2.75 -17.83
N ALA A 538 0.64 -2.48 -19.03
CA ALA A 538 0.17 -3.51 -19.95
C ALA A 538 0.67 -3.21 -21.37
N LEU A 539 0.83 -4.26 -22.18
CA LEU A 539 1.24 -4.15 -23.58
C LEU A 539 0.10 -4.62 -24.49
N ASP A 540 -0.05 -3.98 -25.65
CA ASP A 540 -0.84 -4.57 -26.75
C ASP A 540 0.03 -5.39 -27.71
N ASP A 541 -0.62 -6.10 -28.64
CA ASP A 541 0.05 -6.95 -29.64
C ASP A 541 1.01 -6.18 -30.56
N SER A 542 0.87 -4.85 -30.64
CA SER A 542 1.77 -3.98 -31.41
C SER A 542 2.97 -3.49 -30.57
N GLY A 543 3.04 -3.86 -29.30
CA GLY A 543 4.06 -3.42 -28.35
C GLY A 543 3.87 -1.97 -27.89
N ASN A 544 2.68 -1.39 -28.04
CA ASN A 544 2.36 -0.12 -27.38
C ASN A 544 2.25 -0.37 -25.87
N VAL A 545 2.71 0.61 -25.10
CA VAL A 545 2.75 0.55 -23.65
C VAL A 545 1.60 1.35 -23.08
N TYR A 546 0.83 0.74 -22.17
CA TYR A 546 -0.20 1.42 -21.40
C TYR A 546 0.24 1.45 -19.93
N LEU A 547 0.13 2.61 -19.31
CA LEU A 547 0.54 2.82 -17.93
C LEU A 547 -0.60 3.44 -17.12
N THR A 548 -0.66 3.08 -15.85
CA THR A 548 -1.43 3.79 -14.83
C THR A 548 -0.52 4.36 -13.76
N GLY A 549 -1.03 5.34 -13.02
CA GLY A 549 -0.30 5.92 -11.92
C GLY A 549 -1.06 7.02 -11.21
N TYR A 550 -0.33 7.83 -10.45
CA TYR A 550 -0.84 9.02 -9.77
C TYR A 550 0.15 10.19 -9.87
N SER A 551 -0.38 11.42 -9.73
CA SER A 551 0.42 12.65 -9.70
C SER A 551 -0.24 13.72 -8.83
N ASN A 552 0.54 14.55 -8.14
CA ASN A 552 0.01 15.66 -7.31
C ASN A 552 0.18 17.05 -7.96
N ALA A 553 0.64 17.10 -9.21
CA ALA A 553 0.83 18.35 -9.93
C ALA A 553 0.28 18.30 -11.36
N PRO A 554 -0.23 19.43 -11.89
CA PRO A 554 -0.71 19.48 -13.26
C PRO A 554 0.42 19.22 -14.25
N ALA A 555 0.19 18.30 -15.18
CA ALA A 555 0.97 18.25 -16.41
C ALA A 555 0.80 19.57 -17.19
N SER A 556 1.89 20.13 -17.70
CA SER A 556 1.87 21.43 -18.39
C SER A 556 0.82 21.46 -19.51
N GLY A 557 -0.13 22.39 -19.42
CA GLY A 557 -1.18 22.58 -20.43
C GLY A 557 -2.48 21.80 -20.21
N GLN A 558 -2.64 21.11 -19.08
CA GLN A 558 -3.90 20.48 -18.66
C GLN A 558 -4.46 21.16 -17.42
N VAL A 559 -5.79 21.17 -17.27
CA VAL A 559 -6.49 21.70 -16.09
C VAL A 559 -6.71 20.54 -15.11
N PHE A 560 -5.69 20.15 -14.36
CA PHE A 560 -5.82 19.21 -13.24
C PHE A 560 -5.07 19.75 -12.02
N GLY A 561 -5.43 19.29 -10.82
CA GLY A 561 -4.99 19.89 -9.56
C GLY A 561 -5.92 21.00 -9.06
N THR A 562 -7.02 20.61 -8.39
CA THR A 562 -7.44 21.45 -7.27
C THR A 562 -6.52 21.11 -6.11
N SER A 563 -5.92 22.13 -5.52
CA SER A 563 -5.14 22.03 -4.28
C SER A 563 -5.69 20.98 -3.30
N GLY A 564 -5.00 19.85 -3.10
CA GLY A 564 -5.24 18.99 -1.93
C GLY A 564 -4.97 17.48 -1.98
N GLY A 565 -4.61 16.85 -3.11
CA GLY A 565 -4.35 15.39 -3.17
C GLY A 565 -3.72 14.87 -4.47
N TYR A 566 -3.44 13.57 -4.54
CA TYR A 566 -3.04 12.86 -5.76
C TYR A 566 -4.22 12.70 -6.73
N ASP A 567 -3.96 12.79 -8.02
CA ASP A 567 -4.90 12.49 -9.10
C ASP A 567 -4.43 11.26 -9.89
N ALA A 568 -5.34 10.31 -10.17
CA ALA A 568 -5.00 9.13 -10.94
C ALA A 568 -4.83 9.48 -12.42
N TRP A 569 -3.95 8.79 -13.13
CA TRP A 569 -3.77 8.96 -14.56
C TRP A 569 -3.59 7.63 -15.30
N VAL A 570 -3.89 7.66 -16.59
CA VAL A 570 -3.64 6.59 -17.54
C VAL A 570 -3.01 7.16 -18.82
N ALA A 571 -2.01 6.48 -19.37
CA ALA A 571 -1.29 6.93 -20.54
C ALA A 571 -1.01 5.78 -21.52
N LYS A 572 -0.86 6.13 -22.80
CA LYS A 572 -0.41 5.23 -23.86
C LYS A 572 0.82 5.79 -24.56
N PHE A 573 1.78 4.91 -24.80
CA PHE A 573 3.01 5.18 -25.54
C PHE A 573 3.17 4.19 -26.69
N ASP A 574 3.87 4.58 -27.75
CA ASP A 574 4.26 3.64 -28.80
C ASP A 574 5.41 2.72 -28.35
N SER A 575 5.80 1.77 -29.19
CA SER A 575 6.84 0.77 -28.89
C SER A 575 8.25 1.37 -28.74
N GLU A 576 8.42 2.57 -29.25
CA GLU A 576 9.61 3.40 -29.15
C GLU A 576 9.56 4.28 -27.90
N GLY A 577 8.44 4.32 -27.18
CA GLY A 577 8.22 5.05 -25.94
C GLY A 577 7.76 6.49 -26.14
N ASN A 578 7.29 6.90 -27.32
CA ASN A 578 6.71 8.24 -27.51
C ASN A 578 5.26 8.28 -27.03
N SER A 579 4.87 9.35 -26.31
CA SER A 579 3.49 9.51 -25.82
C SER A 579 2.50 9.65 -26.97
N ILE A 580 1.42 8.87 -26.92
CA ILE A 580 0.29 8.93 -27.87
C ILE A 580 -0.86 9.72 -27.24
N TRP A 581 -1.25 9.36 -26.03
CA TRP A 581 -2.24 10.08 -25.24
C TRP A 581 -2.00 9.88 -23.74
N GLN A 582 -2.48 10.83 -22.93
CA GLN A 582 -2.50 10.76 -21.47
C GLN A 582 -3.81 11.37 -20.97
N LYS A 583 -4.39 10.77 -19.94
CA LYS A 583 -5.67 11.16 -19.35
C LYS A 583 -5.55 11.13 -17.84
N THR A 584 -6.15 12.13 -17.20
CA THR A 584 -6.33 12.15 -15.75
C THR A 584 -7.75 11.68 -15.43
N ILE A 585 -7.89 10.88 -14.39
CA ILE A 585 -9.15 10.37 -13.84
C ILE A 585 -9.12 10.69 -12.35
N GLY A 586 -9.81 11.75 -11.92
CA GLY A 586 -9.72 12.19 -10.53
C GLY A 586 -10.80 13.18 -10.16
N THR A 587 -10.79 13.55 -8.90
CA THR A 587 -11.72 14.45 -8.24
C THR A 587 -10.96 15.65 -7.67
N VAL A 588 -11.46 16.26 -6.60
CA VAL A 588 -10.73 17.30 -5.86
C VAL A 588 -10.03 16.76 -4.62
N GLU A 589 -10.28 15.50 -4.31
CA GLU A 589 -9.68 14.76 -3.21
C GLU A 589 -8.68 13.75 -3.78
N LEU A 590 -8.15 12.85 -2.95
CA LEU A 590 -7.16 11.86 -3.40
C LEU A 590 -7.78 10.79 -4.31
N ASP A 591 -7.12 10.54 -5.44
CA ASP A 591 -7.43 9.54 -6.45
C ASP A 591 -6.12 8.89 -6.93
N GLN A 592 -6.06 7.56 -6.96
CA GLN A 592 -4.88 6.81 -7.43
C GLN A 592 -5.30 5.63 -8.30
N ALA A 593 -4.50 5.26 -9.30
CA ALA A 593 -4.71 4.06 -10.11
C ALA A 593 -3.64 3.00 -9.83
N PHE A 594 -4.07 1.75 -9.66
CA PHE A 594 -3.22 0.61 -9.25
C PHE A 594 -3.36 -0.63 -10.12
N GLY A 595 -4.30 -0.65 -11.06
CA GLY A 595 -4.50 -1.78 -11.96
C GLY A 595 -4.74 -1.32 -13.38
N ILE A 596 -4.18 -2.05 -14.34
CA ILE A 596 -4.45 -1.86 -15.76
C ILE A 596 -4.54 -3.20 -16.48
N ALA A 597 -5.49 -3.33 -17.39
CA ALA A 597 -5.59 -4.47 -18.29
C ALA A 597 -6.08 -4.01 -19.67
N VAL A 598 -5.53 -4.61 -20.73
CA VAL A 598 -5.80 -4.24 -22.13
C VAL A 598 -6.35 -5.45 -22.87
N GLN A 599 -7.48 -5.30 -23.54
CA GLN A 599 -8.07 -6.34 -24.37
C GLN A 599 -8.70 -5.72 -25.62
N GLY A 600 -8.18 -6.07 -26.80
CA GLY A 600 -8.66 -5.53 -28.07
C GLY A 600 -8.55 -4.00 -28.12
N ASP A 601 -9.69 -3.33 -28.33
CA ASP A 601 -9.75 -1.87 -28.44
C ASP A 601 -10.03 -1.16 -27.09
N GLU A 602 -9.93 -1.89 -25.98
CA GLU A 602 -10.36 -1.42 -24.66
C GLU A 602 -9.27 -1.55 -23.61
N VAL A 603 -9.25 -0.57 -22.71
CA VAL A 603 -8.37 -0.49 -21.54
C VAL A 603 -9.25 -0.40 -20.31
N TYR A 604 -8.99 -1.24 -19.31
CA TYR A 604 -9.65 -1.19 -18.02
C TYR A 604 -8.65 -0.76 -16.97
N VAL A 605 -9.04 0.19 -16.14
CA VAL A 605 -8.20 0.78 -15.10
C VAL A 605 -8.94 0.67 -13.77
N SER A 606 -8.26 0.26 -12.71
CA SER A 606 -8.78 0.32 -11.35
C SER A 606 -7.95 1.19 -10.43
N GLY A 607 -8.58 1.72 -9.39
CA GLY A 607 -7.96 2.65 -8.46
C GLY A 607 -8.85 3.01 -7.29
N LEU A 608 -8.32 3.75 -6.31
CA LEU A 608 -9.08 4.27 -5.17
C LEU A 608 -9.44 5.74 -5.37
N THR A 609 -10.47 6.18 -4.64
CA THR A 609 -10.89 7.57 -4.57
C THR A 609 -11.43 7.92 -3.17
N GLU A 610 -11.06 9.09 -2.65
CA GLU A 610 -11.73 9.75 -1.51
C GLU A 610 -12.92 10.64 -1.96
N GLY A 611 -13.08 10.76 -3.27
CA GLY A 611 -14.10 11.55 -3.92
C GLY A 611 -15.29 10.74 -4.41
N SER A 612 -16.26 11.46 -4.95
CA SER A 612 -17.39 10.90 -5.69
C SER A 612 -17.04 10.88 -7.18
N LEU A 613 -16.20 9.94 -7.61
CA LEU A 613 -15.71 9.85 -8.99
C LEU A 613 -16.79 9.28 -9.93
N GLY A 614 -17.17 8.02 -9.74
CA GLY A 614 -18.20 7.31 -10.53
C GLY A 614 -19.54 7.17 -9.82
N GLY A 615 -19.50 7.23 -8.48
CA GLY A 615 -20.62 7.07 -7.56
C GLY A 615 -20.48 8.07 -6.41
N VAL A 616 -21.41 8.01 -5.46
CA VAL A 616 -21.29 8.80 -4.22
C VAL A 616 -20.34 8.07 -3.29
N ASN A 617 -19.32 8.76 -2.79
CA ASN A 617 -18.36 8.17 -1.85
C ASN A 617 -19.06 7.68 -0.57
N GLN A 618 -18.83 6.42 -0.17
CA GLN A 618 -19.53 5.79 0.96
C GLN A 618 -18.71 5.69 2.26
N GLY A 619 -17.39 5.87 2.19
CA GLY A 619 -16.44 5.66 3.29
C GLY A 619 -15.32 6.70 3.31
N SER A 620 -14.13 6.31 3.79
CA SER A 620 -12.93 7.12 3.56
C SER A 620 -12.40 6.93 2.14
N TYR A 621 -12.43 5.69 1.64
CA TYR A 621 -12.00 5.34 0.29
C TYR A 621 -12.99 4.38 -0.37
N ASP A 622 -13.28 4.63 -1.64
CA ASP A 622 -14.01 3.71 -2.51
C ASP A 622 -13.06 3.20 -3.61
N GLY A 623 -13.30 1.98 -4.09
CA GLY A 623 -12.69 1.48 -5.30
C GLY A 623 -13.45 1.94 -6.54
N TRP A 624 -12.75 2.11 -7.66
CA TRP A 624 -13.35 2.43 -8.94
C TRP A 624 -12.75 1.64 -10.10
N ILE A 625 -13.53 1.49 -11.17
CA ILE A 625 -13.10 0.92 -12.45
C ILE A 625 -13.56 1.83 -13.59
N ALA A 626 -12.61 2.25 -14.41
CA ALA A 626 -12.84 2.98 -15.65
C ALA A 626 -12.54 2.09 -16.86
N ARG A 627 -13.34 2.23 -17.91
CA ARG A 627 -13.14 1.60 -19.21
C ARG A 627 -12.84 2.68 -20.23
N LEU A 628 -11.80 2.52 -21.05
CA LEU A 628 -11.35 3.52 -22.02
C LEU A 628 -11.08 2.89 -23.39
N THR A 629 -11.09 3.71 -24.43
CA THR A 629 -10.64 3.29 -25.77
C THR A 629 -9.11 3.27 -25.87
N THR A 630 -8.54 2.31 -26.60
CA THR A 630 -7.08 2.27 -26.89
C THR A 630 -6.63 3.37 -27.86
N THR A 631 -7.54 3.91 -28.67
CA THR A 631 -7.21 4.89 -29.73
C THR A 631 -7.05 6.30 -29.18
N THR A 632 -8.00 6.77 -28.36
CA THR A 632 -8.02 8.17 -27.89
C THR A 632 -7.96 8.30 -26.37
N GLY A 633 -8.07 7.20 -25.61
CA GLY A 633 -8.20 7.23 -24.16
C GLY A 633 -9.52 7.85 -23.69
N ASP A 634 -10.57 7.86 -24.50
CA ASP A 634 -11.87 8.37 -24.06
C ASP A 634 -12.57 7.35 -23.15
N ILE A 635 -13.15 7.84 -22.05
CA ILE A 635 -13.88 7.01 -21.08
C ILE A 635 -15.21 6.53 -21.69
N LEU A 636 -15.43 5.23 -21.62
CA LEU A 636 -16.64 4.51 -22.03
C LEU A 636 -17.51 4.20 -20.80
N SER A 637 -18.79 3.90 -21.03
CA SER A 637 -19.68 3.46 -19.94
C SER A 637 -19.24 2.11 -19.37
N PHE A 638 -19.04 2.08 -18.05
CA PHE A 638 -18.80 0.90 -17.23
C PHE A 638 -19.56 1.00 -15.89
N ASN A 639 -20.66 1.73 -15.84
CA ASN A 639 -21.42 1.99 -14.61
C ASN A 639 -22.48 0.90 -14.28
N GLY A 640 -22.50 -0.21 -15.04
CA GLY A 640 -23.50 -1.27 -14.89
C GLY A 640 -24.91 -0.89 -15.39
N LEU A 641 -25.08 0.30 -15.96
CA LEU A 641 -26.30 0.77 -16.61
C LEU A 641 -26.05 0.75 -18.13
N GLY A 642 -26.83 -0.09 -18.82
CA GLY A 642 -26.72 -0.29 -20.27
C GLY A 642 -27.11 0.92 -21.10
#